data_AF-A0AA36IN70-F1
#
_entry.id   AF-A0AA36IN70-F1
#
_cell.length_a   1.000
_cell.length_b   1.000
_cell.length_c   1.000
_cell.angle_alpha   90.00
_cell.angle_beta   90.00
_cell.angle_gamma   90.00
#
_symmetry.space_group_name_H-M   'P 1'
#
loop_
_entity.id
_entity.type
_entity.pdbx_description
1 polymer ?
#
loop_
_entity_poly.entity_id
_entity_poly.type
_entity_poly.pdbx_seq_one_letter_code
_entity_poly.pdbx_strand_id
1 'polypeptide(L)'
;MEQRLAVGRSASSPNPGSPAQQDARTPQAEQRLLGNAATAAAFGGACAVDVRPDQSHAILQWRSQERLPSFLETHTEELTLSRPGVWGFFQEPWLGRAVVGHVKWPGASWRAKFTVLPSLIAKQEAEAMKEPLIAAPEDFDEDIDGVDRMVTYEFIISSAGAEKAHDPVREPLRQKLRDITEPIIRDRIAPFVRARYPKAGAVCHSMIRRYLENERRSHDTHWDIPSYVSVVVSLDSAGLDFEGGFFVTTGSGEKSFLPLQRGDTVVHQSDLLHGVHVKRGDRWSWAMWFQDSWDCSSRAESWWQLEAEAGDPVAQTLRAMRASTQEESWTWLQSAARQSFPRAQLYLGKAHEDRGATQTAAGWYESARHGGEVDACFYLGLWEQQQGNLSGAAALFQQGAQAGEGKAMAELGKAYRDGQGVPKDPSLARQWLEKAADFTVEAMYLSHLAQASPPEGSAALFLERAARMGHEEAIRKFMEPLAKAKRWEEVMPWLLRLESKAALSQFVKLRKAGVPAQPFAEFRAQRLLADLAHQGFEDARQLLQEMRSAMAPIYQEAPSPMLCKAVALQAGALYASAATLPHASPGMQVTSPMPQPVHAGSPHMVHAAPTPAPAPPTLAAQGTRPRLGVARMVSPMGRAMSTSALHAQVRHFPGAAHAPVQTVPACAWK
;
A
#
# COMPACT_ATOMS: atom_id res chain seq x y z
N MET A 1 -39.63 -6.55 -37.79
CA MET A 1 -39.84 -7.94 -38.24
C MET A 1 -39.48 -8.83 -37.07
N GLU A 2 -40.47 -9.17 -36.24
CA GLU A 2 -41.44 -10.29 -36.40
C GLU A 2 -40.89 -11.58 -35.74
N GLN A 3 -41.48 -11.97 -34.61
CA GLN A 3 -42.48 -13.06 -34.47
C GLN A 3 -41.85 -14.46 -34.58
N ARG A 4 -42.18 -15.51 -33.81
CA ARG A 4 -43.13 -15.80 -32.70
C ARG A 4 -42.47 -16.98 -31.91
N LEU A 5 -42.76 -17.26 -30.64
CA LEU A 5 -43.97 -17.97 -30.22
C LEU A 5 -44.27 -17.82 -28.71
N ALA A 6 -45.56 -17.66 -28.44
CA ALA A 6 -46.28 -17.75 -27.18
C ALA A 6 -46.65 -19.24 -26.89
N VAL A 7 -47.21 -19.71 -25.77
CA VAL A 7 -47.61 -19.15 -24.45
C VAL A 7 -47.87 -20.34 -23.49
N GLY A 8 -47.88 -20.11 -22.17
CA GLY A 8 -48.46 -21.07 -21.20
C GLY A 8 -48.46 -20.57 -19.75
N ARG A 9 -49.59 -20.02 -19.27
CA ARG A 9 -49.79 -19.52 -17.89
C ARG A 9 -50.88 -20.32 -17.16
N SER A 10 -50.60 -20.75 -15.91
CA SER A 10 -51.49 -20.66 -14.72
C SER A 10 -50.85 -21.51 -13.59
N ALA A 11 -50.43 -21.04 -12.41
CA ALA A 11 -51.04 -20.13 -11.42
C ALA A 11 -52.17 -20.75 -10.57
N SER A 12 -51.83 -21.31 -9.40
CA SER A 12 -52.56 -21.16 -8.11
C SER A 12 -51.91 -21.94 -6.96
N SER A 13 -51.79 -21.31 -5.79
CA SER A 13 -51.47 -21.88 -4.45
C SER A 13 -52.71 -21.62 -3.54
N PRO A 14 -52.76 -21.90 -2.20
CA PRO A 14 -51.89 -22.66 -1.29
C PRO A 14 -52.62 -23.63 -0.27
N ASN A 15 -51.84 -24.24 0.65
CA ASN A 15 -52.20 -24.66 2.04
C ASN A 15 -53.15 -25.87 2.31
N PRO A 16 -53.21 -26.41 3.55
CA PRO A 16 -52.17 -26.57 4.60
C PRO A 16 -52.19 -27.97 5.33
N GLY A 17 -51.24 -28.25 6.25
CA GLY A 17 -51.47 -29.18 7.39
C GLY A 17 -50.39 -30.22 7.71
N SER A 18 -49.81 -30.15 8.92
CA SER A 18 -48.94 -31.15 9.57
C SER A 18 -49.77 -32.18 10.39
N PRO A 19 -49.21 -33.07 11.26
CA PRO A 19 -47.86 -33.68 11.35
C PRO A 19 -47.91 -35.24 11.52
N ALA A 20 -46.76 -35.95 11.42
CA ALA A 20 -46.60 -37.29 12.04
C ALA A 20 -45.11 -37.70 12.20
N GLN A 21 -44.80 -38.42 13.28
CA GLN A 21 -43.49 -39.05 13.57
C GLN A 21 -43.55 -40.55 13.27
N GLN A 22 -42.44 -41.19 12.83
CA GLN A 22 -41.71 -42.25 13.57
C GLN A 22 -40.82 -43.15 12.67
N ASP A 23 -39.59 -43.31 13.16
CA ASP A 23 -38.76 -44.52 13.24
C ASP A 23 -38.30 -45.34 12.00
N ALA A 24 -36.98 -45.25 11.81
CA ALA A 24 -36.03 -46.38 11.74
C ALA A 24 -36.09 -47.38 10.57
N ARG A 25 -35.05 -47.34 9.71
CA ARG A 25 -33.89 -48.28 9.76
C ARG A 25 -32.86 -47.98 8.66
N THR A 26 -31.57 -48.05 9.01
CA THR A 26 -30.44 -48.13 8.07
C THR A 26 -30.21 -49.56 7.59
N PRO A 27 -29.56 -49.74 6.43
CA PRO A 27 -28.21 -50.34 6.41
C PRO A 27 -27.24 -49.55 5.50
N GLN A 28 -26.09 -49.07 6.00
CA GLN A 28 -24.83 -49.82 6.08
C GLN A 28 -24.39 -50.54 4.79
N ALA A 29 -23.68 -49.82 3.91
CA ALA A 29 -22.76 -50.41 2.93
C ALA A 29 -21.75 -49.38 2.37
N GLU A 30 -20.90 -48.74 3.21
CA GLU A 30 -19.62 -48.13 2.77
C GLU A 30 -18.70 -47.73 3.95
N GLN A 31 -18.35 -48.69 4.81
CA GLN A 31 -17.24 -48.56 5.77
C GLN A 31 -16.44 -49.87 5.85
N ARG A 32 -15.56 -50.08 4.87
CA ARG A 32 -14.45 -51.05 4.94
C ARG A 32 -13.26 -50.59 4.12
N LEU A 33 -12.39 -49.78 4.74
CA LEU A 33 -10.93 -49.73 4.47
C LEU A 33 -10.20 -48.85 5.51
N LEU A 34 -10.60 -48.95 6.80
CA LEU A 34 -9.84 -48.44 7.94
C LEU A 34 -9.75 -49.56 8.98
N GLY A 35 -8.58 -50.22 9.04
CA GLY A 35 -8.40 -51.41 9.86
C GLY A 35 -7.14 -52.19 9.52
N ASN A 36 -5.97 -51.57 9.71
CA ASN A 36 -4.68 -52.18 10.07
C ASN A 36 -3.55 -51.13 10.01
N ALA A 37 -3.51 -50.23 11.00
CA ALA A 37 -2.44 -49.24 11.16
C ALA A 37 -2.17 -48.97 12.66
N ALA A 38 -2.18 -50.02 13.48
CA ALA A 38 -2.08 -49.93 14.94
C ALA A 38 -1.13 -50.98 15.56
N THR A 39 -0.01 -51.30 14.88
CA THR A 39 1.10 -52.11 15.42
C THR A 39 2.38 -51.96 14.57
N ALA A 40 2.93 -50.74 14.48
CA ALA A 40 4.25 -50.52 13.84
C ALA A 40 4.98 -49.26 14.38
N ALA A 41 4.91 -49.01 15.68
CA ALA A 41 5.69 -47.96 16.33
C ALA A 41 7.07 -48.50 16.78
N ALA A 42 7.94 -48.86 15.84
CA ALA A 42 9.36 -49.17 16.10
C ALA A 42 10.19 -49.17 14.80
N PHE A 43 11.13 -48.23 14.70
CA PHE A 43 12.19 -48.12 13.66
C PHE A 43 11.77 -47.96 12.18
N GLY A 44 12.38 -46.97 11.52
CA GLY A 44 12.34 -46.79 10.07
C GLY A 44 11.70 -45.47 9.64
N GLY A 45 12.51 -44.53 9.16
CA GLY A 45 11.99 -43.30 8.56
C GLY A 45 11.27 -43.57 7.24
N ALA A 46 10.07 -43.00 7.07
CA ALA A 46 9.31 -43.04 5.84
C ALA A 46 9.27 -41.64 5.21
N CYS A 47 9.53 -41.58 3.91
CA CYS A 47 9.67 -40.32 3.17
C CYS A 47 8.39 -39.48 3.20
N ALA A 48 8.53 -38.15 3.33
CA ALA A 48 7.47 -37.23 2.96
C ALA A 48 7.19 -37.40 1.45
N VAL A 49 5.98 -37.83 1.11
CA VAL A 49 5.54 -37.91 -0.29
C VAL A 49 5.25 -36.48 -0.74
N ASP A 50 6.07 -35.97 -1.66
CA ASP A 50 5.97 -34.61 -2.19
C ASP A 50 4.70 -34.48 -3.05
N VAL A 51 3.59 -34.08 -2.41
CA VAL A 51 2.31 -33.80 -3.09
C VAL A 51 2.48 -32.51 -3.85
N ARG A 52 2.82 -32.63 -5.14
CA ARG A 52 2.80 -31.51 -6.09
C ARG A 52 1.45 -30.79 -5.97
N PRO A 53 1.42 -29.48 -5.66
CA PRO A 53 0.20 -28.71 -5.82
C PRO A 53 -0.25 -28.79 -7.29
N ASP A 54 -1.54 -29.01 -7.53
CA ASP A 54 -2.07 -29.01 -8.90
C ASP A 54 -2.11 -27.57 -9.46
N GLN A 55 -0.97 -27.12 -9.99
CA GLN A 55 -0.81 -25.80 -10.61
C GLN A 55 -1.57 -25.68 -11.95
N SER A 56 -2.16 -26.77 -12.46
CA SER A 56 -2.86 -26.78 -13.76
C SER A 56 -4.01 -25.79 -13.78
N HIS A 57 -4.79 -25.73 -12.69
CA HIS A 57 -5.97 -24.87 -12.59
C HIS A 57 -5.62 -23.38 -12.56
N ALA A 58 -4.57 -23.00 -11.82
CA ALA A 58 -4.09 -21.61 -11.77
C ALA A 58 -3.63 -21.14 -13.17
N ILE A 59 -2.80 -21.94 -13.86
CA ILE A 59 -2.28 -21.57 -15.19
C ILE A 59 -3.39 -21.47 -16.23
N LEU A 60 -4.43 -22.31 -16.12
CA LEU A 60 -5.62 -22.19 -16.96
C LEU A 60 -6.38 -20.88 -16.70
N GLN A 61 -6.53 -20.44 -15.45
CA GLN A 61 -7.13 -19.14 -15.14
C GLN A 61 -6.36 -17.97 -15.79
N TRP A 62 -5.02 -17.94 -15.66
CA TRP A 62 -4.18 -16.92 -16.31
C TRP A 62 -4.29 -16.94 -17.85
N ARG A 63 -4.40 -18.12 -18.46
CA ARG A 63 -4.60 -18.27 -19.92
C ARG A 63 -6.02 -17.98 -20.38
N SER A 64 -7.00 -18.04 -19.48
CA SER A 64 -8.42 -17.75 -19.76
C SER A 64 -8.80 -16.28 -19.62
N GLN A 65 -7.88 -15.41 -19.17
CA GLN A 65 -8.14 -13.97 -19.13
C GLN A 65 -8.39 -13.46 -20.55
N GLU A 66 -9.61 -12.97 -20.80
CA GLU A 66 -9.99 -12.34 -22.06
C GLU A 66 -9.05 -11.18 -22.34
N ARG A 67 -8.20 -11.35 -23.38
CA ARG A 67 -7.27 -10.36 -23.95
C ARG A 67 -6.70 -9.36 -22.95
N LEU A 68 -5.53 -9.70 -22.39
CA LEU A 68 -4.74 -8.80 -21.53
C LEU A 68 -4.61 -7.37 -22.12
N PRO A 69 -4.57 -6.33 -21.26
CA PRO A 69 -4.23 -4.96 -21.65
C PRO A 69 -2.96 -4.88 -22.50
N SER A 70 -2.90 -3.94 -23.46
CA SER A 70 -1.73 -3.82 -24.35
C SER A 70 -0.43 -3.46 -23.62
N PHE A 71 -0.50 -2.98 -22.37
CA PHE A 71 0.66 -2.73 -21.53
C PHE A 71 1.21 -3.99 -20.84
N LEU A 72 0.46 -5.11 -20.80
CA LEU A 72 0.84 -6.30 -20.05
C LEU A 72 1.06 -7.51 -20.96
N GLU A 73 2.28 -8.05 -20.94
CA GLU A 73 2.62 -9.35 -21.53
C GLU A 73 2.85 -10.38 -20.41
N THR A 74 2.35 -11.60 -20.56
CA THR A 74 2.66 -12.71 -19.64
C THR A 74 3.13 -13.95 -20.38
N HIS A 75 3.97 -14.75 -19.72
CA HIS A 75 4.37 -16.09 -20.17
C HIS A 75 4.57 -17.03 -18.98
N THR A 76 4.54 -18.34 -19.24
CA THR A 76 4.86 -19.36 -18.23
C THR A 76 6.32 -19.78 -18.35
N GLU A 77 7.05 -19.83 -17.25
CA GLU A 77 8.40 -20.42 -17.17
C GLU A 77 8.38 -21.66 -16.24
N GLU A 78 9.11 -22.72 -16.59
CA GLU A 78 9.37 -23.84 -15.68
C GLU A 78 10.54 -23.42 -14.76
N LEU A 79 10.35 -23.59 -13.46
CA LEU A 79 11.30 -23.23 -12.42
C LEU A 79 11.87 -24.47 -11.74
N THR A 80 13.18 -24.43 -11.55
CA THR A 80 13.95 -25.36 -10.71
C THR A 80 14.67 -24.53 -9.66
N LEU A 81 14.20 -24.55 -8.41
CA LEU A 81 14.84 -23.83 -7.30
C LEU A 81 15.51 -24.82 -6.35
N SER A 82 16.78 -24.60 -6.02
CA SER A 82 17.45 -25.37 -4.98
C SER A 82 16.91 -25.00 -3.59
N ARG A 83 16.10 -25.87 -2.98
CA ARG A 83 15.81 -25.81 -1.53
C ARG A 83 16.91 -26.56 -0.75
N PRO A 84 17.30 -26.10 0.45
CA PRO A 84 18.07 -26.94 1.37
C PRO A 84 17.28 -28.22 1.66
N GLY A 85 17.87 -29.38 1.41
CA GLY A 85 17.27 -30.67 1.77
C GLY A 85 17.24 -30.87 3.28
N VAL A 86 16.52 -31.89 3.73
CA VAL A 86 16.17 -32.17 5.15
C VAL A 86 17.37 -32.17 6.13
N TRP A 87 18.60 -32.35 5.63
CA TRP A 87 19.83 -32.40 6.42
C TRP A 87 20.88 -31.35 6.02
N GLY A 88 20.55 -30.36 5.19
CA GLY A 88 21.46 -29.30 4.73
C GLY A 88 22.56 -29.72 3.75
N PHE A 89 22.85 -31.02 3.60
CA PHE A 89 23.90 -31.55 2.72
C PHE A 89 23.49 -31.76 1.25
N PHE A 90 22.20 -31.76 0.96
CA PHE A 90 21.67 -31.94 -0.39
C PHE A 90 20.85 -30.71 -0.79
N GLN A 91 20.88 -30.33 -2.07
CA GLN A 91 19.91 -29.40 -2.65
C GLN A 91 18.81 -30.23 -3.30
N GLU A 92 17.57 -30.04 -2.87
CA GLU A 92 16.41 -30.63 -3.54
C GLU A 92 15.85 -29.59 -4.53
N PRO A 93 15.47 -29.98 -5.76
CA PRO A 93 14.82 -29.06 -6.68
C PRO A 93 13.34 -28.91 -6.33
N TRP A 94 12.90 -27.72 -5.92
CA TRP A 94 11.51 -27.31 -6.11
C TRP A 94 11.26 -27.19 -7.61
N LEU A 95 10.44 -28.09 -8.13
CA LEU A 95 9.99 -28.11 -9.53
C LEU A 95 8.57 -27.56 -9.57
N GLY A 96 8.38 -26.45 -10.26
CA GLY A 96 7.08 -25.81 -10.41
C GLY A 96 7.08 -24.81 -11.56
N ARG A 97 5.93 -24.19 -11.83
CA ARG A 97 5.79 -23.18 -12.87
C ARG A 97 5.62 -21.79 -12.28
N ALA A 98 6.19 -20.80 -12.94
CA ALA A 98 5.93 -19.39 -12.69
C ALA A 98 5.11 -18.79 -13.83
N VAL A 99 4.31 -17.77 -13.51
CA VAL A 99 3.80 -16.81 -14.50
C VAL A 99 4.62 -15.54 -14.38
N VAL A 100 5.38 -15.22 -15.42
CA VAL A 100 6.12 -13.97 -15.54
C VAL A 100 5.24 -12.95 -16.23
N GLY A 101 5.09 -11.77 -15.63
CA GLY A 101 4.48 -10.61 -16.25
C GLY A 101 5.48 -9.50 -16.53
N HIS A 102 5.32 -8.83 -17.66
CA HIS A 102 6.06 -7.63 -18.05
C HIS A 102 5.07 -6.48 -18.29
N VAL A 103 5.18 -5.44 -17.47
CA VAL A 103 4.45 -4.17 -17.63
C VAL A 103 5.28 -3.21 -18.46
N LYS A 104 4.78 -2.84 -19.62
CA LYS A 104 5.37 -1.87 -20.55
C LYS A 104 4.84 -0.48 -20.27
N TRP A 105 5.73 0.45 -19.99
CA TRP A 105 5.39 1.85 -19.79
C TRP A 105 5.20 2.55 -21.13
N PRO A 106 4.10 3.32 -21.33
CA PRO A 106 3.93 4.15 -22.52
C PRO A 106 5.11 5.11 -22.69
N GLY A 107 5.78 5.06 -23.84
CA GLY A 107 6.90 5.96 -24.17
C GLY A 107 8.25 5.65 -23.53
N ALA A 108 8.38 4.64 -22.66
CA ALA A 108 9.67 4.24 -22.08
C ALA A 108 10.14 2.86 -22.59
N SER A 109 11.46 2.66 -22.65
CA SER A 109 12.09 1.38 -23.01
C SER A 109 12.02 0.34 -21.89
N TRP A 110 11.97 0.79 -20.63
CA TRP A 110 11.92 -0.07 -19.46
C TRP A 110 10.62 -0.87 -19.35
N ARG A 111 10.75 -2.08 -18.78
CA ARG A 111 9.62 -2.97 -18.48
C ARG A 111 9.73 -3.47 -17.06
N ALA A 112 8.78 -3.09 -16.20
CA ALA A 112 8.70 -3.66 -14.87
C ALA A 112 8.33 -5.15 -14.96
N LYS A 113 9.02 -6.02 -14.20
CA LYS A 113 8.73 -7.46 -14.17
C LYS A 113 8.17 -7.86 -12.81
N PHE A 114 7.14 -8.69 -12.85
CA PHE A 114 6.68 -9.49 -11.72
C PHE A 114 6.72 -10.98 -12.06
N THR A 115 6.80 -11.81 -11.03
CA THR A 115 6.65 -13.26 -11.14
C THR A 115 5.62 -13.73 -10.13
N VAL A 116 4.64 -14.52 -10.59
CA VAL A 116 3.68 -15.23 -9.73
C VAL A 116 4.10 -16.68 -9.60
N LEU A 117 4.20 -17.16 -8.37
CA LEU A 117 4.54 -18.52 -7.98
C LEU A 117 3.26 -19.17 -7.41
N PRO A 118 2.51 -19.95 -8.22
CA PRO A 118 1.24 -20.50 -7.78
C PRO A 118 1.45 -21.57 -6.71
N SER A 119 0.68 -21.49 -5.62
CA SER A 119 0.74 -22.43 -4.49
C SER A 119 2.15 -22.65 -3.92
N LEU A 120 2.99 -21.61 -3.89
CA LEU A 120 4.30 -21.66 -3.21
C LEU A 120 4.12 -21.90 -1.70
N ILE A 121 3.04 -21.36 -1.15
CA ILE A 121 2.60 -21.56 0.23
C ILE A 121 1.45 -22.55 0.20
N ALA A 122 1.46 -23.54 1.09
CA ALA A 122 0.36 -24.51 1.16
C ALA A 122 -0.90 -23.82 1.72
N LYS A 123 -2.09 -24.29 1.31
CA LYS A 123 -3.37 -23.69 1.75
C LYS A 123 -3.51 -23.71 3.28
N GLN A 124 -3.08 -24.80 3.90
CA GLN A 124 -3.06 -24.97 5.36
C GLN A 124 -2.10 -24.00 6.06
N GLU A 125 -0.98 -23.62 5.43
CA GLU A 125 -0.05 -22.63 5.99
C GLU A 125 -0.65 -21.22 5.89
N ALA A 126 -1.29 -20.89 4.77
CA ALA A 126 -2.01 -19.64 4.60
C ALA A 126 -3.20 -19.50 5.57
N GLU A 127 -3.92 -20.60 5.82
CA GLU A 127 -4.98 -20.70 6.84
C GLU A 127 -4.40 -20.55 8.26
N ALA A 128 -3.31 -21.25 8.58
CA ALA A 128 -2.65 -21.16 9.89
C ALA A 128 -2.09 -19.76 10.22
N MET A 129 -1.73 -18.96 9.21
CA MET A 129 -1.42 -17.53 9.37
C MET A 129 -2.67 -16.68 9.63
N LYS A 130 -3.80 -17.01 9.00
CA LYS A 130 -5.01 -16.20 9.01
C LYS A 130 -5.90 -16.46 10.23
N GLU A 131 -6.11 -17.73 10.61
CA GLU A 131 -7.00 -18.12 11.73
C GLU A 131 -6.69 -17.39 13.06
N PRO A 132 -5.42 -17.27 13.52
CA PRO A 132 -5.11 -16.60 14.78
C PRO A 132 -5.49 -15.10 14.76
N LEU A 133 -5.44 -14.48 13.58
CA LEU A 133 -5.74 -13.07 13.37
C LEU A 133 -7.24 -12.81 13.14
N ILE A 134 -8.02 -13.80 12.69
CA ILE A 134 -9.49 -13.75 12.72
C ILE A 134 -9.98 -13.80 14.17
N ALA A 135 -9.32 -14.60 15.02
CA ALA A 135 -9.68 -14.77 16.43
C ALA A 135 -9.32 -13.55 17.33
N ALA A 136 -8.47 -12.64 16.84
CA ALA A 136 -8.05 -11.42 17.53
C ALA A 136 -8.17 -10.18 16.60
N PRO A 137 -9.39 -9.81 16.15
CA PRO A 137 -9.57 -8.75 15.16
C PRO A 137 -9.14 -7.35 15.65
N GLU A 138 -9.08 -7.15 16.97
CA GLU A 138 -8.59 -5.95 17.68
C GLU A 138 -7.07 -5.82 17.75
N ASP A 139 -6.30 -6.88 17.47
CA ASP A 139 -4.83 -6.88 17.55
C ASP A 139 -4.14 -6.22 16.35
N PHE A 140 -4.92 -5.77 15.35
CA PHE A 140 -4.40 -5.07 14.17
C PHE A 140 -3.90 -3.66 14.51
N ASP A 141 -2.69 -3.33 14.07
CA ASP A 141 -2.19 -1.97 14.01
C ASP A 141 -3.05 -1.17 13.01
N GLU A 142 -3.52 -0.01 13.47
CA GLU A 142 -4.28 0.97 12.68
C GLU A 142 -3.43 2.20 12.44
N ASP A 143 -2.74 2.23 11.30
CA ASP A 143 -1.80 3.29 10.94
C ASP A 143 -2.26 4.09 9.73
N ILE A 144 -1.90 5.37 9.68
CA ILE A 144 -2.16 6.23 8.51
C ILE A 144 -1.12 5.91 7.44
N ASP A 145 -1.59 5.38 6.30
CA ASP A 145 -0.72 5.00 5.19
C ASP A 145 0.01 6.19 4.56
N GLY A 146 1.25 5.99 4.13
CA GLY A 146 2.07 7.01 3.48
C GLY A 146 1.64 7.36 2.05
N VAL A 147 0.92 6.47 1.37
CA VAL A 147 0.51 6.62 -0.04
C VAL A 147 -0.72 7.54 -0.16
N ASP A 148 -1.80 7.21 0.55
CA ASP A 148 -3.11 7.84 0.39
C ASP A 148 -3.73 8.42 1.67
N ARG A 149 -3.00 8.35 2.79
CA ARG A 149 -3.41 8.88 4.11
C ARG A 149 -4.67 8.21 4.69
N MET A 150 -5.10 7.06 4.16
CA MET A 150 -6.17 6.26 4.76
C MET A 150 -5.60 5.31 5.83
N VAL A 151 -6.44 4.93 6.80
CA VAL A 151 -6.07 3.95 7.83
C VAL A 151 -5.88 2.57 7.19
N THR A 152 -4.79 1.87 7.53
CA THR A 152 -4.58 0.45 7.19
C THR A 152 -4.99 -0.46 8.34
N TYR A 153 -5.18 -1.73 8.00
CA TYR A 153 -5.33 -2.81 8.97
C TYR A 153 -4.17 -3.78 8.74
N GLU A 154 -3.12 -3.61 9.51
CA GLU A 154 -1.89 -4.41 9.44
C GLU A 154 -1.58 -5.12 10.75
N PHE A 155 -1.10 -6.34 10.67
CA PHE A 155 -0.43 -7.00 11.78
C PHE A 155 1.04 -7.21 11.39
N ILE A 156 1.92 -6.39 11.95
CA ILE A 156 3.37 -6.49 11.71
C ILE A 156 3.89 -7.76 12.38
N ILE A 157 4.46 -8.70 11.62
CA ILE A 157 5.10 -9.91 12.15
C ILE A 157 6.53 -9.59 12.61
N SER A 158 7.26 -8.85 11.78
CA SER A 158 8.60 -8.34 12.07
C SER A 158 8.86 -7.04 11.29
N SER A 159 9.61 -6.11 11.89
CA SER A 159 10.08 -4.91 11.20
C SER A 159 11.37 -4.42 11.85
N ALA A 160 12.41 -4.23 11.05
CA ALA A 160 13.65 -3.62 11.50
C ALA A 160 13.40 -2.14 11.83
N GLY A 161 13.56 -1.77 13.12
CA GLY A 161 13.43 -0.38 13.58
C GLY A 161 12.02 0.09 13.95
N ALA A 162 11.00 -0.77 13.98
CA ALA A 162 9.68 -0.36 14.47
C ALA A 162 9.50 -0.66 15.97
N GLU A 163 9.36 0.37 16.81
CA GLU A 163 8.97 0.21 18.22
C GLU A 163 7.66 -0.59 18.38
N LYS A 164 6.75 -0.49 17.39
CA LYS A 164 5.48 -1.23 17.32
C LYS A 164 5.65 -2.75 17.21
N ALA A 165 6.81 -3.24 16.79
CA ALA A 165 7.13 -4.67 16.78
C ALA A 165 7.44 -5.23 18.19
N HIS A 166 7.40 -4.41 19.23
CA HIS A 166 7.72 -4.77 20.62
C HIS A 166 6.54 -4.59 21.59
N ASP A 167 5.31 -4.60 21.09
CA ASP A 167 4.10 -4.63 21.93
C ASP A 167 3.98 -6.00 22.66
N PRO A 168 4.14 -6.04 23.99
CA PRO A 168 4.18 -7.30 24.74
C PRO A 168 2.83 -8.00 24.83
N VAL A 169 1.71 -7.29 24.59
CA VAL A 169 0.37 -7.93 24.56
C VAL A 169 0.25 -8.82 23.32
N ARG A 170 0.79 -8.36 22.19
CA ARG A 170 0.68 -9.02 20.89
C ARG A 170 1.89 -9.91 20.55
N GLU A 171 2.97 -9.83 21.30
CA GLU A 171 4.18 -10.61 21.07
C GLU A 171 3.98 -12.14 21.07
N PRO A 172 3.10 -12.76 21.89
CA PRO A 172 2.79 -14.19 21.77
C PRO A 172 2.18 -14.56 20.39
N LEU A 173 1.32 -13.69 19.85
CA LEU A 173 0.74 -13.85 18.51
C LEU A 173 1.77 -13.59 17.41
N ARG A 174 2.62 -12.56 17.56
CA ARG A 174 3.76 -12.31 16.64
C ARG A 174 4.72 -13.52 16.63
N GLN A 175 5.03 -14.13 17.77
CA GLN A 175 5.87 -15.32 17.83
C GLN A 175 5.21 -16.52 17.13
N LYS A 176 3.93 -16.80 17.41
CA LYS A 176 3.18 -17.87 16.71
C LYS A 176 3.20 -17.70 15.18
N LEU A 177 3.08 -16.45 14.70
CA LEU A 177 3.19 -16.16 13.27
C LEU A 177 4.63 -16.32 12.77
N ARG A 178 5.65 -15.88 13.50
CA ARG A 178 7.07 -16.09 13.13
C ARG A 178 7.44 -17.57 13.04
N ASP A 179 6.94 -18.41 13.94
CA ASP A 179 7.16 -19.86 13.92
C ASP A 179 6.62 -20.50 12.63
N ILE A 180 5.54 -19.95 12.07
CA ILE A 180 4.99 -20.33 10.76
C ILE A 180 5.80 -19.70 9.62
N THR A 181 6.02 -18.38 9.65
CA THR A 181 6.52 -17.64 8.47
C THR A 181 8.02 -17.73 8.25
N GLU A 182 8.84 -17.82 9.30
CA GLU A 182 10.30 -17.75 9.17
C GLU A 182 10.89 -18.94 8.39
N PRO A 183 10.47 -20.20 8.61
CA PRO A 183 10.86 -21.32 7.75
C PRO A 183 10.48 -21.11 6.28
N ILE A 184 9.33 -20.50 6.01
CA ILE A 184 8.84 -20.22 4.64
C ILE A 184 9.71 -19.16 3.96
N ILE A 185 10.04 -18.08 4.67
CA ILE A 185 10.97 -17.06 4.20
C ILE A 185 12.32 -17.72 3.88
N ARG A 186 12.89 -18.44 4.86
CA ARG A 186 14.23 -19.04 4.77
C ARG A 186 14.36 -20.08 3.64
N ASP A 187 13.41 -21.00 3.53
CA ASP A 187 13.57 -22.22 2.72
C ASP A 187 12.90 -22.16 1.34
N ARG A 188 11.94 -21.23 1.14
CA ARG A 188 11.18 -21.09 -0.13
C ARG A 188 11.29 -19.72 -0.76
N ILE A 189 10.95 -18.65 -0.03
CA ILE A 189 10.83 -17.32 -0.64
C ILE A 189 12.20 -16.68 -0.89
N ALA A 190 13.05 -16.61 0.13
CA ALA A 190 14.33 -15.92 0.03
C ALA A 190 15.32 -16.58 -0.96
N PRO A 191 15.37 -17.92 -1.12
CA PRO A 191 16.14 -18.57 -2.18
C PRO A 191 15.68 -18.14 -3.59
N PHE A 192 14.36 -18.12 -3.84
CA PHE A 192 13.81 -17.62 -5.10
C PHE A 192 14.19 -16.15 -5.34
N VAL A 193 13.91 -15.29 -4.36
CA VAL A 193 14.14 -13.84 -4.45
C VAL A 193 15.61 -13.55 -4.75
N ARG A 194 16.55 -14.23 -4.08
CA ARG A 194 18.00 -14.03 -4.29
C ARG A 194 18.51 -14.63 -5.60
N ALA A 195 17.97 -15.77 -6.04
CA ALA A 195 18.28 -16.33 -7.36
C ALA A 195 17.81 -15.39 -8.49
N ARG A 196 16.65 -14.74 -8.32
CA ARG A 196 16.08 -13.83 -9.31
C ARG A 196 16.65 -12.41 -9.25
N TYR A 197 16.99 -11.93 -8.06
CA TYR A 197 17.47 -10.58 -7.75
C TYR A 197 18.67 -10.62 -6.78
N PRO A 198 19.90 -10.82 -7.27
CA PRO A 198 21.07 -11.14 -6.44
C PRO A 198 21.47 -10.12 -5.36
N LYS A 199 21.03 -8.85 -5.47
CA LYS A 199 21.27 -7.84 -4.41
C LYS A 199 20.31 -7.94 -3.22
N ALA A 200 19.26 -8.79 -3.25
CA ALA A 200 18.26 -8.86 -2.18
C ALA A 200 18.85 -9.43 -0.87
N GLY A 201 18.93 -8.58 0.16
CA GLY A 201 19.46 -8.90 1.48
C GLY A 201 18.42 -9.50 2.42
N ALA A 202 18.15 -8.80 3.53
CA ALA A 202 17.23 -9.25 4.57
C ALA A 202 15.76 -8.87 4.28
N VAL A 203 14.82 -9.65 4.83
CA VAL A 203 13.42 -9.21 4.98
C VAL A 203 13.38 -8.24 6.15
N CYS A 204 13.16 -6.96 5.84
CA CYS A 204 13.22 -5.88 6.81
C CYS A 204 11.86 -5.43 7.31
N HIS A 205 10.79 -5.84 6.61
CA HIS A 205 9.42 -5.67 7.03
C HIS A 205 8.60 -6.88 6.58
N SER A 206 7.75 -7.41 7.44
CA SER A 206 6.84 -8.53 7.20
C SER A 206 5.54 -8.26 7.95
N MET A 207 4.41 -8.25 7.24
CA MET A 207 3.10 -7.87 7.78
C MET A 207 1.97 -8.63 7.12
N ILE A 208 0.89 -8.88 7.84
CA ILE A 208 -0.39 -9.34 7.26
C ILE A 208 -1.34 -8.15 7.20
N ARG A 209 -1.79 -7.80 6.00
CA ARG A 209 -2.76 -6.72 5.75
C ARG A 209 -4.11 -7.31 5.32
N ARG A 210 -5.22 -6.76 5.84
CA ARG A 210 -6.59 -7.18 5.48
C ARG A 210 -7.42 -6.05 4.83
N TYR A 211 -8.48 -6.47 4.13
CA TYR A 211 -9.47 -5.62 3.48
C TYR A 211 -10.86 -6.24 3.73
N LEU A 212 -11.53 -5.81 4.80
CA LEU A 212 -12.87 -6.28 5.18
C LEU A 212 -13.97 -5.37 4.65
N GLU A 213 -15.23 -5.83 4.58
CA GLU A 213 -16.35 -5.04 4.04
C GLU A 213 -16.58 -3.70 4.76
N ASN A 214 -16.49 -3.68 6.10
CA ASN A 214 -16.63 -2.48 6.94
C ASN A 214 -15.31 -1.72 7.15
N GLU A 215 -14.25 -2.05 6.42
CA GLU A 215 -12.92 -1.45 6.55
C GLU A 215 -12.50 -0.74 5.24
N ARG A 216 -11.19 -0.60 5.03
CA ARG A 216 -10.59 -0.09 3.80
C ARG A 216 -10.70 -1.13 2.67
N ARG A 217 -11.11 -0.68 1.48
CA ARG A 217 -11.35 -1.56 0.31
C ARG A 217 -10.37 -1.37 -0.84
N SER A 218 -9.69 -0.23 -0.92
CA SER A 218 -8.58 -0.02 -1.84
C SER A 218 -7.31 0.45 -1.15
N HIS A 219 -6.17 0.16 -1.76
CA HIS A 219 -4.87 0.78 -1.50
C HIS A 219 -4.39 1.39 -2.81
N ASP A 220 -4.11 2.69 -2.80
CA ASP A 220 -3.92 3.50 -4.01
C ASP A 220 -2.70 3.07 -4.85
N THR A 221 -2.63 3.56 -6.09
CA THR A 221 -1.67 3.13 -7.10
C THR A 221 -0.27 3.69 -6.81
N HIS A 222 0.68 2.83 -6.46
CA HIS A 222 1.98 3.24 -5.93
C HIS A 222 3.12 2.30 -6.36
N TRP A 223 4.32 2.74 -5.99
CA TRP A 223 5.54 1.94 -6.00
C TRP A 223 5.93 1.66 -4.55
N ASP A 224 6.46 0.46 -4.26
CA ASP A 224 7.05 0.14 -2.96
C ASP A 224 8.40 0.84 -2.79
N ILE A 225 8.39 2.16 -2.66
CA ILE A 225 9.59 2.98 -2.57
C ILE A 225 10.55 2.52 -1.45
N PRO A 226 10.07 2.09 -0.26
CA PRO A 226 10.95 1.54 0.77
C PRO A 226 11.59 0.18 0.44
N SER A 227 11.11 -0.58 -0.57
CA SER A 227 11.63 -1.92 -0.88
C SER A 227 12.60 -1.94 -2.06
N TYR A 228 13.49 -2.94 -2.06
CA TYR A 228 14.23 -3.36 -3.25
C TYR A 228 13.44 -4.43 -4.02
N VAL A 229 12.91 -5.43 -3.30
CA VAL A 229 11.97 -6.43 -3.81
C VAL A 229 10.82 -6.58 -2.82
N SER A 230 9.60 -6.57 -3.32
CA SER A 230 8.39 -6.88 -2.58
C SER A 230 7.91 -8.29 -2.90
N VAL A 231 7.40 -8.97 -1.89
CA VAL A 231 6.72 -10.26 -2.01
C VAL A 231 5.35 -10.18 -1.35
N VAL A 232 4.31 -10.59 -2.06
CA VAL A 232 2.92 -10.56 -1.59
C VAL A 232 2.29 -11.92 -1.80
N VAL A 233 1.99 -12.61 -0.70
CA VAL A 233 1.26 -13.88 -0.68
C VAL A 233 -0.24 -13.59 -0.50
N SER A 234 -1.09 -14.18 -1.34
CA SER A 234 -2.55 -14.14 -1.13
C SER A 234 -2.95 -15.20 -0.10
N LEU A 235 -3.60 -14.79 0.99
CA LEU A 235 -4.16 -15.72 1.98
C LEU A 235 -5.61 -16.14 1.64
N ASP A 236 -6.17 -15.53 0.59
CA ASP A 236 -7.51 -15.76 0.06
C ASP A 236 -7.49 -15.99 -1.46
N SER A 237 -8.59 -16.48 -1.99
CA SER A 237 -8.74 -16.96 -3.36
C SER A 237 -9.65 -16.06 -4.20
N ALA A 238 -9.09 -15.43 -5.23
CA ALA A 238 -9.85 -14.60 -6.17
C ALA A 238 -10.96 -15.41 -6.87
N GLY A 239 -12.17 -14.86 -6.90
CA GLY A 239 -13.38 -15.49 -7.46
C GLY A 239 -14.15 -16.39 -6.48
N LEU A 240 -13.55 -16.76 -5.35
CA LEU A 240 -14.21 -17.53 -4.28
C LEU A 240 -14.42 -16.66 -3.03
N ASP A 241 -13.33 -16.16 -2.46
CA ASP A 241 -13.32 -15.38 -1.21
C ASP A 241 -13.55 -13.88 -1.48
N PHE A 242 -13.06 -13.37 -2.63
CA PHE A 242 -13.18 -11.96 -3.03
C PHE A 242 -13.24 -11.74 -4.55
N GLU A 243 -13.72 -10.55 -4.95
CA GLU A 243 -13.63 -10.01 -6.32
C GLU A 243 -12.69 -8.79 -6.37
N GLY A 244 -11.93 -8.66 -7.47
CA GLY A 244 -10.85 -7.66 -7.59
C GLY A 244 -9.53 -8.20 -7.05
N GLY A 245 -8.90 -7.48 -6.12
CA GLY A 245 -7.65 -7.86 -5.46
C GLY A 245 -6.45 -7.00 -5.85
N PHE A 246 -5.27 -7.62 -5.91
CA PHE A 246 -4.02 -6.97 -6.36
C PHE A 246 -4.08 -6.72 -7.86
N PHE A 247 -3.70 -5.52 -8.31
CA PHE A 247 -3.66 -5.16 -9.73
C PHE A 247 -2.35 -4.46 -10.11
N VAL A 248 -1.99 -4.55 -11.39
CA VAL A 248 -0.91 -3.80 -12.02
C VAL A 248 -1.48 -2.79 -13.03
N THR A 249 -0.80 -1.67 -13.22
CA THR A 249 -1.22 -0.57 -14.12
C THR A 249 -0.01 0.27 -14.56
N THR A 250 -0.21 1.19 -15.49
CA THR A 250 0.77 2.22 -15.89
C THR A 250 0.35 3.65 -15.50
N GLY A 251 -0.71 3.81 -14.68
CA GLY A 251 -1.30 5.11 -14.36
C GLY A 251 -2.38 5.58 -15.36
N SER A 252 -2.71 4.76 -16.36
CA SER A 252 -3.69 5.05 -17.42
C SER A 252 -5.16 4.85 -17.02
N GLY A 253 -5.44 4.56 -15.74
CA GLY A 253 -6.75 4.12 -15.26
C GLY A 253 -7.07 2.65 -15.55
N GLU A 254 -6.48 2.07 -16.60
CA GLU A 254 -6.60 0.65 -16.92
C GLU A 254 -5.85 -0.20 -15.88
N LYS A 255 -6.52 -1.19 -15.27
CA LYS A 255 -6.01 -2.03 -14.18
C LYS A 255 -6.13 -3.51 -14.56
N SER A 256 -5.02 -4.23 -14.54
CA SER A 256 -5.01 -5.69 -14.72
C SER A 256 -4.96 -6.38 -13.36
N PHE A 257 -6.09 -6.95 -12.93
CA PHE A 257 -6.16 -7.72 -11.69
C PHE A 257 -5.50 -9.09 -11.84
N LEU A 258 -4.67 -9.46 -10.87
CA LEU A 258 -4.00 -10.75 -10.82
C LEU A 258 -4.92 -11.75 -10.09
N PRO A 259 -5.32 -12.89 -10.69
CA PRO A 259 -6.32 -13.81 -10.14
C PRO A 259 -5.74 -14.76 -9.06
N LEU A 260 -5.05 -14.17 -8.07
CA LEU A 260 -4.29 -14.90 -7.06
C LEU A 260 -5.19 -15.82 -6.22
N GLN A 261 -4.81 -17.09 -6.14
CA GLN A 261 -5.43 -18.09 -5.28
C GLN A 261 -4.75 -18.15 -3.91
N ARG A 262 -5.40 -18.75 -2.91
CA ARG A 262 -4.81 -18.94 -1.57
C ARG A 262 -3.48 -19.71 -1.68
N GLY A 263 -2.41 -19.07 -1.23
CA GLY A 263 -1.04 -19.59 -1.28
C GLY A 263 -0.22 -19.18 -2.51
N ASP A 264 -0.80 -18.44 -3.46
CA ASP A 264 -0.08 -17.85 -4.58
C ASP A 264 0.75 -16.64 -4.12
N THR A 265 2.00 -16.57 -4.60
CA THR A 265 2.97 -15.55 -4.20
C THR A 265 3.40 -14.70 -5.39
N VAL A 266 3.18 -13.39 -5.33
CA VAL A 266 3.73 -12.42 -6.28
C VAL A 266 5.06 -11.89 -5.79
N VAL A 267 6.06 -11.80 -6.67
CA VAL A 267 7.39 -11.23 -6.41
C VAL A 267 7.68 -10.16 -7.46
N HIS A 268 8.03 -8.95 -7.05
CA HIS A 268 8.39 -7.86 -7.96
C HIS A 268 9.42 -6.89 -7.38
N GLN A 269 10.10 -6.15 -8.24
CA GLN A 269 10.91 -5.00 -7.82
C GLN A 269 10.01 -3.77 -7.59
N SER A 270 10.58 -2.75 -6.97
CA SER A 270 9.86 -1.52 -6.59
C SER A 270 9.55 -0.55 -7.74
N ASP A 271 9.77 -0.95 -8.99
CA ASP A 271 9.28 -0.29 -10.22
C ASP A 271 7.89 -0.76 -10.68
N LEU A 272 7.38 -1.88 -10.15
CA LEU A 272 6.04 -2.34 -10.48
C LEU A 272 5.00 -1.39 -9.87
N LEU A 273 4.35 -0.62 -10.74
CA LEU A 273 3.24 0.22 -10.34
C LEU A 273 1.98 -0.63 -10.16
N HIS A 274 1.48 -0.65 -8.93
CA HIS A 274 0.46 -1.60 -8.51
C HIS A 274 -0.43 -1.00 -7.42
N GLY A 275 -1.50 -1.72 -7.07
CA GLY A 275 -2.38 -1.36 -5.97
C GLY A 275 -3.32 -2.51 -5.61
N VAL A 276 -4.29 -2.23 -4.74
CA VAL A 276 -5.33 -3.18 -4.36
C VAL A 276 -6.70 -2.53 -4.50
N HIS A 277 -7.68 -3.24 -5.03
CA HIS A 277 -9.09 -2.86 -4.93
C HIS A 277 -9.98 -4.10 -4.80
N VAL A 278 -10.67 -4.24 -3.67
CA VAL A 278 -11.50 -5.40 -3.34
C VAL A 278 -12.97 -5.02 -3.49
N LYS A 279 -13.57 -5.43 -4.62
CA LYS A 279 -14.93 -5.03 -5.03
C LYS A 279 -16.03 -5.71 -4.21
N ARG A 280 -15.79 -6.96 -3.79
CA ARG A 280 -16.71 -7.79 -2.99
C ARG A 280 -15.91 -8.83 -2.20
N GLY A 281 -16.45 -9.28 -1.06
CA GLY A 281 -15.81 -10.29 -0.20
C GLY A 281 -14.58 -9.77 0.54
N ASP A 282 -13.90 -10.64 1.28
CA ASP A 282 -12.78 -10.25 2.14
C ASP A 282 -11.45 -10.74 1.58
N ARG A 283 -10.41 -9.91 1.70
CA ARG A 283 -9.07 -10.24 1.21
C ARG A 283 -8.01 -10.01 2.28
N TRP A 284 -7.17 -11.02 2.46
CA TRP A 284 -6.01 -10.99 3.34
C TRP A 284 -4.74 -11.29 2.53
N SER A 285 -3.66 -10.59 2.85
CA SER A 285 -2.37 -10.77 2.19
C SER A 285 -1.22 -10.65 3.18
N TRP A 286 -0.28 -11.59 3.11
CA TRP A 286 1.00 -11.49 3.80
C TRP A 286 2.00 -10.81 2.85
N ALA A 287 2.44 -9.62 3.22
CA ALA A 287 3.40 -8.81 2.46
C ALA A 287 4.74 -8.75 3.19
N MET A 288 5.83 -8.76 2.43
CA MET A 288 7.17 -8.58 2.96
C MET A 288 8.06 -7.77 2.00
N TRP A 289 8.97 -7.00 2.58
CA TRP A 289 9.91 -6.15 1.85
C TRP A 289 11.34 -6.60 2.12
N PHE A 290 12.02 -7.01 1.05
CA PHE A 290 13.46 -7.22 1.03
C PHE A 290 14.15 -5.87 0.77
N GLN A 291 15.16 -5.56 1.58
CA GLN A 291 16.12 -4.50 1.27
C GLN A 291 17.24 -5.03 0.37
N ASP A 292 18.03 -4.13 -0.22
CA ASP A 292 19.33 -4.42 -0.80
C ASP A 292 20.49 -4.38 0.23
N SER A 293 20.14 -4.41 1.53
CA SER A 293 21.07 -4.59 2.64
C SER A 293 20.60 -5.69 3.61
N TRP A 294 21.52 -6.19 4.45
CA TRP A 294 21.24 -7.23 5.44
C TRP A 294 20.93 -6.68 6.84
N ASP A 295 21.34 -5.46 7.11
CA ASP A 295 21.17 -4.71 8.36
C ASP A 295 19.93 -3.80 8.35
N CYS A 296 19.20 -3.77 7.23
CA CYS A 296 18.03 -2.92 7.00
C CYS A 296 18.29 -1.40 7.08
N SER A 297 19.54 -0.94 6.93
CA SER A 297 19.90 0.49 7.03
C SER A 297 19.66 1.33 5.77
N SER A 298 19.22 0.69 4.67
CA SER A 298 18.83 1.24 3.35
C SER A 298 19.52 2.56 2.94
N ARG A 299 20.77 2.44 2.47
CA ARG A 299 21.42 3.42 1.57
C ARG A 299 22.10 2.75 0.37
N ALA A 300 21.84 1.47 0.12
CA ALA A 300 22.59 0.73 -0.89
C ALA A 300 22.22 1.17 -2.32
N GLU A 301 23.16 0.90 -3.23
CA GLU A 301 23.09 1.26 -4.65
C GLU A 301 22.08 0.38 -5.40
N SER A 302 20.81 0.66 -5.13
CA SER A 302 19.65 0.15 -5.82
C SER A 302 19.78 0.32 -7.35
N TRP A 303 19.23 -0.66 -8.06
CA TRP A 303 19.37 -0.83 -9.51
C TRP A 303 18.98 0.41 -10.35
N TRP A 304 18.07 1.25 -9.85
CA TRP A 304 17.59 2.44 -10.55
C TRP A 304 18.62 3.57 -10.63
N GLN A 305 19.73 3.55 -9.87
CA GLN A 305 20.72 4.64 -9.93
C GLN A 305 21.39 4.74 -11.30
N LEU A 306 21.92 3.61 -11.78
CA LEU A 306 22.59 3.50 -13.08
C LEU A 306 21.60 3.70 -14.24
N GLU A 307 20.39 3.14 -14.13
CA GLU A 307 19.35 3.31 -15.15
C GLU A 307 18.85 4.76 -15.23
N ALA A 308 18.74 5.45 -14.09
CA ALA A 308 18.37 6.87 -14.06
C ALA A 308 19.44 7.76 -14.73
N GLU A 309 20.72 7.45 -14.51
CA GLU A 309 21.87 8.11 -15.14
C GLU A 309 22.01 7.75 -16.63
N ALA A 310 21.65 6.53 -17.03
CA ALA A 310 21.53 6.10 -18.42
C ALA A 310 20.34 6.75 -19.16
N GLY A 311 19.40 7.34 -18.41
CA GLY A 311 18.32 8.16 -18.95
C GLY A 311 16.91 7.61 -18.74
N ASP A 312 16.72 6.42 -18.14
CA ASP A 312 15.38 5.82 -18.06
C ASP A 312 14.41 6.64 -17.18
N PRO A 313 13.26 7.10 -17.71
CA PRO A 313 12.37 7.98 -16.96
C PRO A 313 11.68 7.31 -15.76
N VAL A 314 11.50 5.98 -15.76
CA VAL A 314 10.94 5.26 -14.61
C VAL A 314 11.97 5.28 -13.47
N ALA A 315 13.20 4.88 -13.76
CA ALA A 315 14.32 4.91 -12.82
C ALA A 315 14.61 6.34 -12.30
N GLN A 316 14.56 7.36 -13.16
CA GLN A 316 14.67 8.76 -12.74
C GLN A 316 13.55 9.18 -11.78
N THR A 317 12.31 8.76 -12.02
CA THR A 317 11.19 9.05 -11.11
C THR A 317 11.35 8.30 -9.77
N LEU A 318 11.78 7.04 -9.81
CA LEU A 318 12.09 6.21 -8.63
C LEU A 318 13.24 6.76 -7.79
N ARG A 319 14.25 7.37 -8.44
CA ARG A 319 15.34 8.13 -7.79
C ARG A 319 14.79 9.37 -7.12
N ALA A 320 13.97 10.14 -7.83
CA ALA A 320 13.41 11.38 -7.32
C ALA A 320 12.57 11.21 -6.04
N MET A 321 11.85 10.08 -5.91
CA MET A 321 11.06 9.76 -4.72
C MET A 321 11.90 9.32 -3.52
N ARG A 322 13.13 8.84 -3.75
CA ARG A 322 14.06 8.39 -2.71
C ARG A 322 15.11 9.43 -2.36
N ALA A 323 15.13 10.54 -3.09
CA ALA A 323 16.06 11.63 -2.89
C ALA A 323 15.93 12.20 -1.46
N SER A 324 17.04 12.15 -0.71
CA SER A 324 17.10 12.72 0.65
C SER A 324 17.04 14.26 0.67
N THR A 325 17.09 14.90 -0.51
CA THR A 325 16.95 16.35 -0.65
C THR A 325 15.89 16.70 -1.68
N GLN A 326 15.19 17.79 -1.39
CA GLN A 326 14.17 18.35 -2.28
C GLN A 326 14.76 18.81 -3.63
N GLU A 327 16.03 19.20 -3.68
CA GLU A 327 16.75 19.61 -4.90
C GLU A 327 17.09 18.41 -5.80
N GLU A 328 17.59 17.32 -5.24
CA GLU A 328 17.80 16.08 -6.01
C GLU A 328 16.47 15.53 -6.54
N SER A 329 15.43 15.48 -5.68
CA SER A 329 14.08 15.05 -6.08
C SER A 329 13.57 15.84 -7.30
N TRP A 330 13.70 17.16 -7.23
CA TRP A 330 13.31 18.09 -8.27
C TRP A 330 14.09 17.88 -9.58
N THR A 331 15.41 17.69 -9.48
CA THR A 331 16.30 17.51 -10.64
C THR A 331 15.95 16.25 -11.43
N TRP A 332 15.68 15.15 -10.74
CA TRP A 332 15.33 13.89 -11.39
C TRP A 332 13.89 13.86 -11.92
N LEU A 333 12.93 14.48 -11.21
CA LEU A 333 11.59 14.72 -11.76
C LEU A 333 11.62 15.55 -13.04
N GLN A 334 12.43 16.62 -13.09
CA GLN A 334 12.59 17.39 -14.32
C GLN A 334 13.17 16.57 -15.48
N SER A 335 14.16 15.71 -15.21
CA SER A 335 14.75 14.84 -16.23
C SER A 335 13.71 13.88 -16.82
N ALA A 336 12.92 13.21 -15.98
CA ALA A 336 11.87 12.30 -16.43
C ALA A 336 10.70 13.03 -17.12
N ALA A 337 10.26 14.17 -16.57
CA ALA A 337 9.15 14.96 -17.11
C ALA A 337 9.45 15.57 -18.49
N ARG A 338 10.72 15.92 -18.77
CA ARG A 338 11.18 16.38 -20.10
C ARG A 338 11.14 15.28 -21.17
N GLN A 339 11.16 14.01 -20.76
CA GLN A 339 10.96 12.86 -21.64
C GLN A 339 9.47 12.54 -21.87
N SER A 340 8.58 13.44 -21.45
CA SER A 340 7.12 13.25 -21.49
C SER A 340 6.60 12.06 -20.67
N PHE A 341 7.33 11.65 -19.62
CA PHE A 341 6.86 10.58 -18.75
C PHE A 341 5.71 11.07 -17.85
N PRO A 342 4.47 10.56 -18.01
CA PRO A 342 3.27 11.22 -17.46
C PRO A 342 3.27 11.30 -15.94
N ARG A 343 3.70 10.21 -15.28
CA ARG A 343 3.76 10.11 -13.83
C ARG A 343 4.81 11.06 -13.23
N ALA A 344 5.94 11.29 -13.90
CA ALA A 344 6.90 12.33 -13.48
C ALA A 344 6.34 13.75 -13.64
N GLN A 345 5.59 14.01 -14.71
CA GLN A 345 4.91 15.31 -14.90
C GLN A 345 3.89 15.57 -13.78
N LEU A 346 3.11 14.56 -13.38
CA LEU A 346 2.21 14.65 -12.22
C LEU A 346 2.94 15.01 -10.92
N TYR A 347 4.04 14.31 -10.60
CA TYR A 347 4.81 14.59 -9.38
C TYR A 347 5.53 15.95 -9.43
N LEU A 348 5.99 16.38 -10.60
CA LEU A 348 6.56 17.72 -10.78
C LEU A 348 5.48 18.80 -10.62
N GLY A 349 4.26 18.55 -11.09
CA GLY A 349 3.09 19.38 -10.83
C GLY A 349 2.82 19.54 -9.34
N LYS A 350 2.74 18.44 -8.58
CA LYS A 350 2.61 18.44 -7.11
C LYS A 350 3.72 19.26 -6.44
N ALA A 351 4.97 19.03 -6.82
CA ALA A 351 6.10 19.78 -6.28
C ALA A 351 6.05 21.30 -6.60
N HIS A 352 5.43 21.70 -7.72
CA HIS A 352 5.14 23.11 -8.01
C HIS A 352 3.99 23.66 -7.15
N GLU A 353 2.93 22.87 -6.94
CA GLU A 353 1.78 23.21 -6.07
C GLU A 353 2.22 23.42 -4.62
N ASP A 354 3.05 22.53 -4.06
CA ASP A 354 3.64 22.63 -2.71
C ASP A 354 4.44 23.93 -2.50
N ARG A 355 4.91 24.56 -3.58
CA ARG A 355 5.65 25.83 -3.60
C ARG A 355 4.75 27.05 -3.89
N GLY A 356 3.43 26.85 -3.98
CA GLY A 356 2.45 27.88 -4.36
C GLY A 356 2.43 28.25 -5.84
N ALA A 357 3.15 27.53 -6.71
CA ALA A 357 3.23 27.81 -8.14
C ALA A 357 2.09 27.13 -8.93
N THR A 358 0.83 27.36 -8.51
CA THR A 358 -0.36 26.64 -8.97
C THR A 358 -0.59 26.69 -10.48
N GLN A 359 -0.33 27.83 -11.14
CA GLN A 359 -0.43 27.96 -12.60
C GLN A 359 0.58 27.06 -13.34
N THR A 360 1.79 26.90 -12.80
CA THR A 360 2.82 26.02 -13.36
C THR A 360 2.49 24.55 -13.08
N ALA A 361 1.93 24.26 -11.90
CA ALA A 361 1.43 22.93 -11.56
C ALA A 361 0.34 22.48 -12.56
N ALA A 362 -0.63 23.35 -12.88
CA ALA A 362 -1.66 23.09 -13.87
C ALA A 362 -1.09 22.74 -15.27
N GLY A 363 -0.05 23.45 -15.74
CA GLY A 363 0.61 23.11 -17.01
C GLY A 363 1.28 21.72 -17.00
N TRP A 364 1.83 21.30 -15.87
CA TRP A 364 2.38 19.95 -15.71
C TRP A 364 1.31 18.88 -15.60
N TYR A 365 0.23 19.13 -14.87
CA TYR A 365 -0.91 18.21 -14.82
C TYR A 365 -1.56 18.05 -16.20
N GLU A 366 -1.68 19.12 -16.99
CA GLU A 366 -2.24 19.05 -18.35
C GLU A 366 -1.32 18.24 -19.28
N SER A 367 -0.01 18.34 -19.10
CA SER A 367 0.95 17.47 -19.80
C SER A 367 0.78 16.00 -19.39
N ALA A 368 0.68 15.72 -18.09
CA ALA A 368 0.48 14.38 -17.55
C ALA A 368 -0.84 13.76 -18.04
N ARG A 369 -1.93 14.53 -18.06
CA ARG A 369 -3.25 14.13 -18.55
C ARG A 369 -3.20 13.75 -20.04
N HIS A 370 -2.52 14.55 -20.87
CA HIS A 370 -2.28 14.21 -22.28
C HIS A 370 -1.42 12.95 -22.45
N GLY A 371 -0.47 12.72 -21.55
CA GLY A 371 0.29 11.47 -21.45
C GLY A 371 -0.50 10.27 -20.94
N GLY A 372 -1.75 10.46 -20.52
CA GLY A 372 -2.66 9.41 -20.05
C GLY A 372 -2.71 9.22 -18.54
N GLU A 373 -2.00 10.02 -17.74
CA GLU A 373 -2.03 9.93 -16.27
C GLU A 373 -3.40 10.41 -15.73
N VAL A 374 -4.20 9.48 -15.22
CA VAL A 374 -5.60 9.77 -14.83
C VAL A 374 -5.70 10.61 -13.57
N ASP A 375 -4.75 10.45 -12.64
CA ASP A 375 -4.64 11.24 -11.42
C ASP A 375 -4.59 12.75 -11.72
N ALA A 376 -4.03 13.13 -12.87
CA ALA A 376 -3.91 14.53 -13.28
C ALA A 376 -5.27 15.20 -13.53
N CYS A 377 -6.31 14.45 -13.88
CA CYS A 377 -7.67 14.98 -14.07
C CYS A 377 -8.23 15.58 -12.77
N PHE A 378 -7.92 14.96 -11.61
CA PHE A 378 -8.35 15.47 -10.31
C PHE A 378 -7.66 16.79 -9.95
N TYR A 379 -6.33 16.87 -10.08
CA TYR A 379 -5.60 18.10 -9.75
C TYR A 379 -5.96 19.26 -10.70
N LEU A 380 -6.18 19.00 -11.99
CA LEU A 380 -6.70 20.01 -12.92
C LEU A 380 -8.11 20.46 -12.57
N GLY A 381 -8.99 19.54 -12.18
CA GLY A 381 -10.35 19.88 -11.77
C GLY A 381 -10.37 20.77 -10.53
N LEU A 382 -9.52 20.48 -9.54
CA LEU A 382 -9.31 21.36 -8.38
C LEU A 382 -8.77 22.74 -8.79
N TRP A 383 -7.84 22.81 -9.73
CA TRP A 383 -7.29 24.07 -10.23
C TRP A 383 -8.35 24.92 -10.97
N GLU A 384 -9.14 24.32 -11.88
CA GLU A 384 -10.25 24.99 -12.57
C GLU A 384 -11.31 25.49 -11.57
N GLN A 385 -11.60 24.71 -10.52
CA GLN A 385 -12.50 25.13 -9.44
C GLN A 385 -11.96 26.33 -8.67
N GLN A 386 -10.64 26.41 -8.42
CA GLN A 386 -10.01 27.59 -7.84
C GLN A 386 -10.07 28.83 -8.77
N GLN A 387 -10.05 28.63 -10.10
CA GLN A 387 -10.29 29.71 -11.07
C GLN A 387 -11.78 30.12 -11.19
N GLY A 388 -12.69 29.41 -10.52
CA GLY A 388 -14.14 29.61 -10.63
C GLY A 388 -14.80 28.96 -11.86
N ASN A 389 -14.05 28.21 -12.66
CA ASN A 389 -14.57 27.47 -13.82
C ASN A 389 -15.16 26.12 -13.39
N LEU A 390 -16.29 26.18 -12.67
CA LEU A 390 -16.93 24.98 -12.11
C LEU A 390 -17.33 23.95 -13.18
N SER A 391 -17.71 24.40 -14.39
CA SER A 391 -18.09 23.49 -15.49
C SER A 391 -16.87 22.78 -16.09
N GLY A 392 -15.73 23.46 -16.23
CA GLY A 392 -14.46 22.84 -16.61
C GLY A 392 -13.99 21.83 -15.56
N ALA A 393 -14.05 22.22 -14.28
CA ALA A 393 -13.73 21.34 -13.16
C ALA A 393 -14.57 20.05 -13.18
N ALA A 394 -15.89 20.17 -13.30
CA ALA A 394 -16.79 19.01 -13.36
C ALA A 394 -16.55 18.11 -14.58
N ALA A 395 -16.17 18.66 -15.74
CA ALA A 395 -15.80 17.88 -16.91
C ALA A 395 -14.49 17.08 -16.70
N LEU A 396 -13.49 17.67 -16.04
CA LEU A 396 -12.24 16.99 -15.68
C LEU A 396 -12.47 15.91 -14.62
N PHE A 397 -13.26 16.19 -13.59
CA PHE A 397 -13.68 15.18 -12.61
C PHE A 397 -14.46 14.05 -13.28
N GLN A 398 -15.32 14.35 -14.27
CA GLN A 398 -15.99 13.32 -15.05
C GLN A 398 -15.02 12.46 -15.87
N GLN A 399 -13.99 13.05 -16.48
CA GLN A 399 -12.96 12.29 -17.19
C GLN A 399 -12.21 11.33 -16.25
N GLY A 400 -11.72 11.82 -15.10
CA GLY A 400 -11.01 11.00 -14.11
C GLY A 400 -11.89 9.90 -13.50
N ALA A 401 -13.13 10.24 -13.15
CA ALA A 401 -14.10 9.30 -12.59
C ALA A 401 -14.47 8.17 -13.57
N GLN A 402 -14.61 8.48 -14.87
CA GLN A 402 -14.83 7.47 -15.90
C GLN A 402 -13.61 6.56 -16.10
N ALA A 403 -12.39 7.09 -15.90
CA ALA A 403 -11.14 6.34 -15.99
C ALA A 403 -10.76 5.59 -14.69
N GLY A 404 -11.60 5.62 -13.65
CA GLY A 404 -11.39 4.85 -12.42
C GLY A 404 -10.55 5.55 -11.33
N GLU A 405 -10.36 6.87 -11.41
CA GLU A 405 -9.70 7.68 -10.39
C GLU A 405 -10.70 8.07 -9.28
N GLY A 406 -10.41 7.66 -8.04
CA GLY A 406 -11.36 7.68 -6.93
C GLY A 406 -11.63 9.07 -6.33
N LYS A 407 -10.67 9.99 -6.39
CA LYS A 407 -10.81 11.36 -5.85
C LYS A 407 -11.70 12.20 -6.79
N ALA A 408 -11.51 12.07 -8.10
CA ALA A 408 -12.37 12.62 -9.14
C ALA A 408 -13.81 12.09 -9.06
N MET A 409 -14.03 10.80 -8.73
CA MET A 409 -15.38 10.30 -8.44
C MET A 409 -16.02 11.03 -7.23
N ALA A 410 -15.26 11.31 -6.18
CA ALA A 410 -15.75 12.03 -5.00
C ALA A 410 -16.10 13.49 -5.33
N GLU A 411 -15.25 14.20 -6.08
CA GLU A 411 -15.54 15.58 -6.53
C GLU A 411 -16.72 15.63 -7.49
N LEU A 412 -16.83 14.70 -8.44
CA LEU A 412 -17.99 14.61 -9.33
C LEU A 412 -19.30 14.35 -8.56
N GLY A 413 -19.24 13.47 -7.55
CA GLY A 413 -20.36 13.23 -6.63
C GLY A 413 -20.80 14.48 -5.88
N LYS A 414 -19.84 15.28 -5.38
CA LYS A 414 -20.10 16.59 -4.77
C LYS A 414 -20.66 17.60 -5.78
N ALA A 415 -20.12 17.65 -6.99
CA ALA A 415 -20.59 18.54 -8.06
C ALA A 415 -22.07 18.30 -8.39
N TYR A 416 -22.49 17.04 -8.57
CA TYR A 416 -23.90 16.68 -8.77
C TYR A 416 -24.78 16.93 -7.52
N ARG A 417 -24.26 16.77 -6.30
CA ARG A 417 -25.00 17.05 -5.05
C ARG A 417 -25.34 18.52 -4.92
N ASP A 418 -24.40 19.39 -5.26
CA ASP A 418 -24.48 20.83 -4.99
C ASP A 418 -24.91 21.65 -6.22
N GLY A 419 -24.85 21.07 -7.42
CA GLY A 419 -25.11 21.77 -8.68
C GLY A 419 -23.94 22.64 -9.13
N GLN A 420 -22.71 22.26 -8.77
CA GLN A 420 -21.50 23.02 -9.11
C GLN A 420 -20.99 22.60 -10.49
N GLY A 421 -21.14 23.45 -11.50
CA GLY A 421 -20.69 23.19 -12.87
C GLY A 421 -21.54 22.19 -13.66
N VAL A 422 -22.39 21.41 -13.00
CA VAL A 422 -23.37 20.48 -13.59
C VAL A 422 -24.76 20.73 -12.99
N PRO A 423 -25.84 20.33 -13.67
CA PRO A 423 -27.17 20.31 -13.08
C PRO A 423 -27.19 19.46 -11.80
N LYS A 424 -27.89 19.93 -10.77
CA LYS A 424 -28.02 19.20 -9.51
C LYS A 424 -28.81 17.91 -9.70
N ASP A 425 -28.19 16.76 -9.43
CA ASP A 425 -28.76 15.43 -9.52
C ASP A 425 -28.35 14.58 -8.30
N PRO A 426 -29.23 14.46 -7.29
CA PRO A 426 -28.95 13.65 -6.09
C PRO A 426 -28.76 12.15 -6.36
N SER A 427 -29.29 11.62 -7.47
CA SER A 427 -29.16 10.20 -7.83
C SER A 427 -27.83 9.90 -8.50
N LEU A 428 -27.33 10.79 -9.38
CA LEU A 428 -25.96 10.70 -9.90
C LEU A 428 -24.93 10.99 -8.80
N ALA A 429 -25.20 11.97 -7.94
CA ALA A 429 -24.35 12.26 -6.78
C ALA A 429 -24.13 10.99 -5.92
N ARG A 430 -25.22 10.30 -5.54
CA ARG A 430 -25.13 9.04 -4.79
C ARG A 430 -24.31 7.98 -5.52
N GLN A 431 -24.61 7.71 -6.80
CA GLN A 431 -23.91 6.68 -7.57
C GLN A 431 -22.40 6.91 -7.69
N TRP A 432 -21.95 8.17 -7.77
CA TRP A 432 -20.52 8.48 -7.81
C TRP A 432 -19.87 8.46 -6.43
N LEU A 433 -20.56 8.95 -5.38
CA LEU A 433 -20.08 8.86 -4.01
C LEU A 433 -19.93 7.41 -3.53
N GLU A 434 -20.90 6.53 -3.82
CA GLU A 434 -20.85 5.12 -3.44
C GLU A 434 -19.65 4.39 -4.09
N LYS A 435 -19.31 4.72 -5.34
CA LYS A 435 -18.09 4.22 -6.00
C LYS A 435 -16.82 4.81 -5.39
N ALA A 436 -16.84 6.10 -5.06
CA ALA A 436 -15.72 6.81 -4.46
C ALA A 436 -15.44 6.40 -3.00
N ALA A 437 -16.42 5.81 -2.30
CA ALA A 437 -16.31 5.38 -0.91
C ALA A 437 -15.28 4.26 -0.68
N ASP A 438 -14.84 3.56 -1.73
CA ASP A 438 -13.70 2.64 -1.64
C ASP A 438 -12.35 3.35 -1.55
N PHE A 439 -12.26 4.56 -2.11
CA PHE A 439 -11.00 5.28 -2.37
C PHE A 439 -10.80 6.53 -1.50
N THR A 440 -11.87 7.11 -0.93
CA THR A 440 -11.77 8.33 -0.12
C THR A 440 -12.68 8.32 1.11
N VAL A 441 -12.17 8.82 2.22
CA VAL A 441 -12.89 8.93 3.50
C VAL A 441 -14.09 9.88 3.40
N GLU A 442 -13.93 11.00 2.69
CA GLU A 442 -15.02 11.96 2.44
C GLU A 442 -16.18 11.29 1.69
N ALA A 443 -15.91 10.50 0.65
CA ALA A 443 -16.97 9.81 -0.08
C ALA A 443 -17.68 8.75 0.76
N MET A 444 -17.01 8.08 1.71
CA MET A 444 -17.69 7.20 2.67
C MET A 444 -18.72 8.00 3.49
N TYR A 445 -18.31 9.13 4.07
CA TYR A 445 -19.21 9.95 4.87
C TYR A 445 -20.35 10.56 4.04
N LEU A 446 -20.06 11.07 2.84
CA LEU A 446 -21.07 11.63 1.96
C LEU A 446 -22.02 10.58 1.39
N SER A 447 -21.56 9.34 1.17
CA SER A 447 -22.43 8.22 0.77
C SER A 447 -23.46 7.91 1.84
N HIS A 448 -23.08 7.92 3.13
CA HIS A 448 -24.02 7.80 4.23
C HIS A 448 -25.11 8.90 4.18
N LEU A 449 -24.73 10.16 3.92
CA LEU A 449 -25.67 11.29 3.85
C LEU A 449 -26.55 11.31 2.59
N ALA A 450 -26.08 10.77 1.46
CA ALA A 450 -26.77 10.84 0.17
C ALA A 450 -27.94 9.83 0.02
N GLN A 451 -28.12 8.91 0.97
CA GLN A 451 -29.08 7.80 0.89
C GLN A 451 -30.45 8.17 1.48
N ALA A 452 -31.37 8.62 0.61
CA ALA A 452 -32.77 8.91 0.97
C ALA A 452 -33.61 7.63 1.25
N SER A 453 -33.15 6.48 0.77
CA SER A 453 -33.70 5.15 1.05
C SER A 453 -32.55 4.16 0.81
N PRO A 454 -31.66 3.97 1.79
CA PRO A 454 -30.54 3.04 1.65
C PRO A 454 -31.05 1.60 1.46
N PRO A 455 -30.37 0.76 0.67
CA PRO A 455 -30.36 -0.68 0.90
C PRO A 455 -30.15 -0.99 2.39
N GLU A 456 -30.74 -2.07 2.89
CA GLU A 456 -30.65 -2.40 4.32
C GLU A 456 -29.18 -2.55 4.75
N GLY A 457 -28.77 -1.75 5.74
CA GLY A 457 -27.39 -1.70 6.25
C GLY A 457 -26.39 -0.79 5.52
N SER A 458 -26.58 -0.42 4.24
CA SER A 458 -25.53 0.27 3.47
C SER A 458 -25.17 1.67 3.99
N ALA A 459 -26.15 2.44 4.48
CA ALA A 459 -25.88 3.73 5.12
C ALA A 459 -25.15 3.59 6.47
N ALA A 460 -25.33 2.48 7.19
CA ALA A 460 -24.59 2.20 8.42
C ALA A 460 -23.15 1.77 8.10
N LEU A 461 -22.98 0.92 7.07
CA LEU A 461 -21.68 0.45 6.59
C LEU A 461 -20.74 1.61 6.21
N PHE A 462 -21.21 2.55 5.38
CA PHE A 462 -20.37 3.69 4.98
C PHE A 462 -20.08 4.66 6.14
N LEU A 463 -21.01 4.80 7.10
CA LEU A 463 -20.75 5.58 8.32
C LEU A 463 -19.67 4.94 9.18
N GLU A 464 -19.75 3.62 9.39
CA GLU A 464 -18.75 2.85 10.14
C GLU A 464 -17.38 2.93 9.46
N ARG A 465 -17.32 2.72 8.14
CA ARG A 465 -16.08 2.87 7.34
C ARG A 465 -15.47 4.26 7.51
N ALA A 466 -16.25 5.33 7.34
CA ALA A 466 -15.78 6.69 7.53
C ALA A 466 -15.27 6.92 8.98
N ALA A 467 -15.99 6.43 9.99
CA ALA A 467 -15.60 6.56 11.38
C ALA A 467 -14.30 5.79 11.70
N ARG A 468 -14.14 4.59 11.14
CA ARG A 468 -12.94 3.76 11.26
C ARG A 468 -11.71 4.44 10.65
N MET A 469 -11.90 5.08 9.51
CA MET A 469 -10.89 5.90 8.83
C MET A 469 -10.58 7.25 9.52
N GLY A 470 -11.19 7.55 10.67
CA GLY A 470 -10.90 8.76 11.46
C GLY A 470 -11.79 9.97 11.17
N HIS A 471 -12.86 9.84 10.37
CA HIS A 471 -13.73 10.97 10.04
C HIS A 471 -14.53 11.46 11.27
N GLU A 472 -14.20 12.64 11.76
CA GLU A 472 -14.63 13.18 13.07
C GLU A 472 -16.17 13.16 13.27
N GLU A 473 -16.92 13.69 12.30
CA GLU A 473 -18.39 13.70 12.33
C GLU A 473 -19.01 12.31 12.14
N ALA A 474 -18.31 11.39 11.46
CA ALA A 474 -18.77 10.01 11.33
C ALA A 474 -18.64 9.28 12.67
N ILE A 475 -17.51 9.46 13.36
CA ILE A 475 -17.29 8.92 14.70
C ILE A 475 -18.36 9.44 15.67
N ARG A 476 -18.66 10.74 15.66
CA ARG A 476 -19.72 11.32 16.50
C ARG A 476 -21.08 10.67 16.26
N LYS A 477 -21.51 10.58 15.00
CA LYS A 477 -22.80 9.96 14.62
C LYS A 477 -22.85 8.46 14.93
N PHE A 478 -21.73 7.75 14.78
CA PHE A 478 -21.63 6.33 15.12
C PHE A 478 -21.73 6.10 16.64
N MET A 479 -21.13 6.97 17.45
CA MET A 479 -21.21 6.90 18.92
C MET A 479 -22.57 7.30 19.49
N GLU A 480 -23.32 8.18 18.83
CA GLU A 480 -24.61 8.72 19.34
C GLU A 480 -25.60 7.64 19.82
N PRO A 481 -25.95 6.60 19.02
CA PRO A 481 -26.85 5.53 19.47
C PRO A 481 -26.26 4.71 20.63
N LEU A 482 -24.95 4.47 20.64
CA LEU A 482 -24.26 3.74 21.72
C LEU A 482 -24.32 4.52 23.04
N ALA A 483 -24.03 5.82 23.00
CA ALA A 483 -24.10 6.72 24.15
C ALA A 483 -25.54 6.86 24.67
N LYS A 484 -26.54 6.98 23.78
CA LYS A 484 -27.97 7.01 24.15
C LYS A 484 -28.42 5.70 24.81
N ALA A 485 -27.90 4.57 24.35
CA ALA A 485 -28.11 3.25 24.96
C ALA A 485 -27.24 3.00 26.21
N LYS A 486 -26.39 3.95 26.63
CA LYS A 486 -25.43 3.82 27.74
C LYS A 486 -24.42 2.67 27.57
N ARG A 487 -24.14 2.26 26.32
CA ARG A 487 -23.15 1.23 25.95
C ARG A 487 -21.73 1.83 26.00
N TRP A 488 -21.33 2.32 27.18
CA TRP A 488 -20.12 3.14 27.32
C TRP A 488 -18.84 2.40 26.97
N GLU A 489 -18.74 1.10 27.29
CA GLU A 489 -17.61 0.23 26.93
C GLU A 489 -17.33 0.24 25.42
N GLU A 490 -18.38 0.29 24.60
CA GLU A 490 -18.28 0.36 23.14
C GLU A 490 -18.01 1.77 22.63
N VAL A 491 -18.36 2.82 23.38
CA VAL A 491 -18.01 4.22 23.06
C VAL A 491 -16.51 4.48 23.26
N MET A 492 -15.88 3.81 24.24
CA MET A 492 -14.50 4.08 24.64
C MET A 492 -13.45 4.00 23.52
N PRO A 493 -13.42 2.97 22.64
CA PRO A 493 -12.45 2.90 21.54
C PRO A 493 -12.61 4.04 20.51
N TRP A 494 -13.84 4.52 20.29
CA TRP A 494 -14.13 5.60 19.34
C TRP A 494 -13.67 6.97 19.84
N LEU A 495 -13.75 7.22 21.16
CA LEU A 495 -13.22 8.44 21.76
C LEU A 495 -11.70 8.58 21.52
N LEU A 496 -10.96 7.47 21.50
CA LEU A 496 -9.53 7.45 21.22
C LEU A 496 -9.20 7.71 19.73
N ARG A 497 -10.15 7.50 18.81
CA ARG A 497 -9.97 7.83 17.37
C ARG A 497 -10.18 9.31 17.05
N LEU A 498 -10.93 10.02 17.89
CA LEU A 498 -11.16 11.46 17.73
C LEU A 498 -9.93 12.31 18.05
N GLU A 499 -8.96 11.74 18.79
CA GLU A 499 -7.65 12.31 19.16
C GLU A 499 -7.70 13.78 19.67
N SER A 500 -8.88 14.20 20.17
CA SER A 500 -9.18 15.56 20.61
C SER A 500 -9.23 15.63 22.13
N LYS A 501 -8.87 16.80 22.68
CA LYS A 501 -8.91 17.06 24.13
C LYS A 501 -10.27 16.71 24.74
N ALA A 502 -11.37 17.07 24.07
CA ALA A 502 -12.72 16.80 24.56
C ALA A 502 -13.03 15.29 24.64
N ALA A 503 -12.69 14.53 23.60
CA ALA A 503 -12.90 13.08 23.58
C ALA A 503 -12.02 12.36 24.61
N LEU A 504 -10.76 12.79 24.76
CA LEU A 504 -9.84 12.23 25.76
C LEU A 504 -10.26 12.58 27.19
N SER A 505 -10.76 13.80 27.45
CA SER A 505 -11.39 14.13 28.74
C SER A 505 -12.66 13.30 29.01
N GLN A 506 -13.43 12.92 27.99
CA GLN A 506 -14.58 12.03 28.14
C GLN A 506 -14.13 10.59 28.44
N PHE A 507 -13.10 10.09 27.75
CA PHE A 507 -12.47 8.79 28.02
C PHE A 507 -11.97 8.70 29.47
N VAL A 508 -11.22 9.71 29.94
CA VAL A 508 -10.74 9.81 31.33
C VAL A 508 -11.90 9.72 32.34
N LYS A 509 -13.00 10.45 32.10
CA LYS A 509 -14.19 10.43 32.97
C LYS A 509 -14.84 9.05 33.02
N LEU A 510 -14.95 8.36 31.88
CA LEU A 510 -15.53 7.02 31.81
C LEU A 510 -14.63 5.97 32.48
N ARG A 511 -13.30 6.01 32.31
CA ARG A 511 -12.37 5.16 33.09
C ARG A 511 -12.52 5.39 34.60
N LYS A 512 -12.55 6.66 35.04
CA LYS A 512 -12.73 7.01 36.47
C LYS A 512 -14.11 6.63 37.03
N ALA A 513 -15.13 6.50 36.18
CA ALA A 513 -16.44 5.97 36.53
C ALA A 513 -16.50 4.43 36.56
N GLY A 514 -15.39 3.73 36.37
CA GLY A 514 -15.31 2.27 36.42
C GLY A 514 -15.69 1.56 35.11
N VAL A 515 -15.88 2.28 34.00
CA VAL A 515 -16.14 1.67 32.70
C VAL A 515 -14.86 0.96 32.22
N PRO A 516 -14.89 -0.36 31.96
CA PRO A 516 -13.74 -1.06 31.41
C PRO A 516 -13.47 -0.61 29.98
N ALA A 517 -12.20 -0.69 29.58
CA ALA A 517 -11.77 -0.49 28.20
C ALA A 517 -11.02 -1.74 27.74
N GLN A 518 -11.07 -2.03 26.44
CA GLN A 518 -10.37 -3.17 25.85
C GLN A 518 -8.83 -2.99 25.99
N PRO A 519 -8.03 -4.07 26.13
CA PRO A 519 -6.58 -3.96 26.32
C PRO A 519 -5.86 -3.13 25.25
N PHE A 520 -6.23 -3.29 23.98
CA PHE A 520 -5.71 -2.47 22.88
C PHE A 520 -6.08 -0.99 23.01
N ALA A 521 -7.31 -0.70 23.45
CA ALA A 521 -7.74 0.67 23.72
C ALA A 521 -6.94 1.28 24.88
N GLU A 522 -6.61 0.52 25.92
CA GLU A 522 -5.74 0.99 27.01
C GLU A 522 -4.31 1.27 26.53
N PHE A 523 -3.73 0.44 25.65
CA PHE A 523 -2.40 0.71 25.09
C PHE A 523 -2.39 1.96 24.19
N ARG A 524 -3.38 2.10 23.29
CA ARG A 524 -3.55 3.30 22.45
C ARG A 524 -3.78 4.54 23.32
N ALA A 525 -4.58 4.42 24.39
CA ALA A 525 -4.78 5.50 25.35
C ALA A 525 -3.47 5.89 26.03
N GLN A 526 -2.65 4.95 26.52
CA GLN A 526 -1.36 5.28 27.15
C GLN A 526 -0.43 6.05 26.20
N ARG A 527 -0.37 5.69 24.92
CA ARG A 527 0.41 6.42 23.92
C ARG A 527 -0.10 7.86 23.76
N LEU A 528 -1.38 8.04 23.47
CA LEU A 528 -2.00 9.36 23.29
C LEU A 528 -1.91 10.23 24.56
N LEU A 529 -2.07 9.63 25.75
CA LEU A 529 -1.94 10.32 27.03
C LEU A 529 -0.48 10.72 27.33
N ALA A 530 0.51 9.95 26.87
CA ALA A 530 1.92 10.34 26.95
C ALA A 530 2.21 11.55 26.06
N ASP A 531 1.76 11.52 24.81
CA ASP A 531 1.93 12.63 23.86
C ASP A 531 1.30 13.93 24.39
N LEU A 532 0.11 13.83 25.02
CA LEU A 532 -0.53 14.97 25.69
C LEU A 532 0.17 15.37 27.00
N ALA A 533 0.67 14.44 27.80
CA ALA A 533 1.42 14.75 29.02
C ALA A 533 2.72 15.51 28.72
N HIS A 534 3.35 15.22 27.58
CA HIS A 534 4.48 15.98 27.02
C HIS A 534 4.08 17.37 26.53
N GLN A 535 2.87 17.53 25.97
CA GLN A 535 2.29 18.83 25.61
C GLN A 535 1.75 19.64 26.80
N GLY A 536 1.92 19.17 28.04
CA GLY A 536 1.56 19.89 29.27
C GLY A 536 0.13 19.67 29.77
N PHE A 537 -0.60 18.65 29.28
CA PHE A 537 -1.94 18.33 29.79
C PHE A 537 -1.86 17.50 31.09
N GLU A 538 -2.03 18.15 32.25
CA GLU A 538 -1.90 17.51 33.57
C GLU A 538 -2.91 16.36 33.79
N ASP A 539 -4.17 16.48 33.35
CA ASP A 539 -5.16 15.39 33.42
C ASP A 539 -4.67 14.11 32.71
N ALA A 540 -3.96 14.28 31.59
CA ALA A 540 -3.41 13.18 30.81
C ALA A 540 -2.19 12.56 31.51
N ARG A 541 -1.32 13.39 32.10
CA ARG A 541 -0.18 12.95 32.91
C ARG A 541 -0.64 12.16 34.13
N GLN A 542 -1.65 12.65 34.85
CA GLN A 542 -2.19 11.98 36.02
C GLN A 542 -2.80 10.62 35.64
N LEU A 543 -3.66 10.54 34.62
CA LEU A 543 -4.25 9.27 34.20
C LEU A 543 -3.18 8.29 33.71
N LEU A 544 -2.18 8.75 32.94
CA LEU A 544 -1.07 7.89 32.50
C LEU A 544 -0.29 7.29 33.67
N GLN A 545 -0.07 8.06 34.73
CA GLN A 545 0.56 7.58 35.96
C GLN A 545 -0.32 6.54 36.68
N GLU A 546 -1.62 6.82 36.85
CA GLU A 546 -2.61 5.90 37.42
C GLU A 546 -2.63 4.56 36.63
N MET A 547 -2.67 4.60 35.29
CA MET A 547 -2.68 3.42 34.42
C MET A 547 -1.38 2.60 34.51
N ARG A 548 -0.22 3.26 34.47
CA ARG A 548 1.08 2.58 34.60
C ARG A 548 1.25 1.89 35.96
N SER A 549 0.76 2.51 37.04
CA SER A 549 0.76 1.90 38.36
C SER A 549 -0.19 0.70 38.46
N ALA A 550 -1.34 0.73 37.78
CA ALA A 550 -2.30 -0.38 37.77
C ALA A 550 -1.79 -1.62 37.01
N MET A 551 -1.00 -1.44 35.94
CA MET A 551 -0.44 -2.55 35.16
C MET A 551 0.86 -3.15 35.72
N ALA A 552 1.47 -2.53 36.74
CA ALA A 552 2.76 -2.95 37.30
C ALA A 552 2.88 -4.46 37.65
N PRO A 553 1.83 -5.19 38.10
CA PRO A 553 1.93 -6.63 38.34
C PRO A 553 2.06 -7.48 37.06
N ILE A 554 1.49 -7.02 35.94
CA ILE A 554 1.46 -7.78 34.66
C ILE A 554 2.84 -7.71 33.97
N TYR A 555 3.57 -6.62 34.17
CA TYR A 555 4.90 -6.42 33.57
C TYR A 555 6.05 -7.13 34.31
N GLN A 556 5.82 -7.76 35.47
CA GLN A 556 6.90 -8.44 36.22
C GLN A 556 7.23 -9.85 35.70
N GLU A 557 6.38 -10.46 34.86
CA GLU A 557 6.67 -11.77 34.25
C GLU A 557 7.30 -11.67 32.85
N ALA A 558 7.35 -10.47 32.25
CA ALA A 558 8.05 -10.24 30.98
C ALA A 558 9.57 -10.14 31.21
N PRO A 559 10.42 -10.95 30.55
CA PRO A 559 11.86 -10.90 30.73
C PRO A 559 12.41 -9.55 30.25
N SER A 560 13.16 -8.87 31.12
CA SER A 560 13.66 -7.52 30.81
C SER A 560 14.64 -7.52 29.62
N PRO A 561 14.78 -6.39 28.88
CA PRO A 561 15.70 -6.29 27.73
C PRO A 561 17.18 -6.55 28.04
N MET A 562 17.57 -6.64 29.33
CA MET A 562 18.94 -7.02 29.69
C MET A 562 19.27 -8.48 29.39
N LEU A 563 18.30 -9.41 29.39
CA LEU A 563 18.60 -10.82 29.08
C LEU A 563 19.02 -11.04 27.62
N CYS A 564 18.56 -10.22 26.67
CA CYS A 564 18.95 -10.35 25.26
C CYS A 564 20.46 -10.12 25.03
N LYS A 565 21.15 -9.36 25.88
CA LYS A 565 22.62 -9.22 25.81
C LYS A 565 23.37 -10.45 26.33
N ALA A 566 22.79 -11.21 27.27
CA ALA A 566 23.42 -12.42 27.81
C ALA A 566 23.38 -13.57 26.81
N VAL A 567 22.26 -13.77 26.11
CA VAL A 567 22.10 -14.85 25.12
C VAL A 567 23.00 -14.62 23.89
N ALA A 568 23.15 -13.37 23.43
CA ALA A 568 24.06 -13.03 22.34
C ALA A 568 25.54 -13.36 22.64
N LEU A 569 25.95 -13.27 23.92
CA LEU A 569 27.31 -13.61 24.36
C LEU A 569 27.55 -15.13 24.48
N GLN A 570 26.51 -15.94 24.73
CA GLN A 570 26.64 -17.40 24.76
C GLN A 570 26.55 -18.04 23.37
N ALA A 571 25.76 -17.48 22.44
CA ALA A 571 25.70 -17.96 21.06
C ALA A 571 27.04 -17.82 20.31
N GLY A 572 27.83 -16.79 20.62
CA GLY A 572 29.16 -16.58 20.04
C GLY A 572 30.23 -17.59 20.49
N ALA A 573 29.99 -18.35 21.56
CA ALA A 573 30.97 -19.30 22.13
C ALA A 573 30.87 -20.72 21.54
N LEU A 574 29.80 -21.05 20.81
CA LEU A 574 29.55 -22.41 20.29
C LEU A 574 29.95 -22.62 18.83
N TYR A 575 30.46 -21.60 18.14
CA TYR A 575 30.93 -21.69 16.75
C TYR A 575 32.47 -21.71 16.61
N ALA A 576 33.21 -21.89 17.72
CA ALA A 576 34.68 -21.86 17.76
C ALA A 576 35.34 -23.25 17.97
N SER A 577 34.64 -24.36 17.70
CA SER A 577 35.12 -25.72 18.00
C SER A 577 34.85 -26.77 16.91
N ALA A 578 35.01 -26.41 15.63
CA ALA A 578 34.91 -27.38 14.52
C ALA A 578 35.79 -27.02 13.29
N ALA A 579 37.12 -26.96 13.48
CA ALA A 579 38.06 -26.82 12.35
C ALA A 579 39.45 -27.44 12.66
N THR A 580 39.54 -28.77 12.71
CA THR A 580 40.81 -29.49 12.74
C THR A 580 41.35 -29.69 11.31
N LEU A 581 42.38 -28.90 10.96
CA LEU A 581 43.21 -29.10 9.76
C LEU A 581 44.32 -30.14 10.01
N PRO A 582 44.76 -30.89 8.99
CA PRO A 582 46.06 -31.57 9.00
C PRO A 582 47.14 -30.82 8.18
N HIS A 583 48.29 -30.58 8.83
CA HIS A 583 49.66 -30.36 8.29
C HIS A 583 49.90 -29.29 7.20
N ALA A 584 50.52 -28.14 7.54
CA ALA A 584 51.97 -27.88 7.74
C ALA A 584 52.75 -27.63 6.42
N SER A 585 53.29 -26.42 6.19
CA SER A 585 54.64 -26.00 6.63
C SER A 585 54.85 -24.45 6.53
N PRO A 586 55.90 -23.85 7.13
CA PRO A 586 55.80 -22.50 7.72
C PRO A 586 56.50 -21.34 6.98
N GLY A 587 56.11 -20.09 7.29
CA GLY A 587 56.86 -18.88 6.94
C GLY A 587 56.32 -17.54 7.51
N MET A 588 57.18 -16.83 8.24
CA MET A 588 57.11 -15.42 8.70
C MET A 588 56.12 -14.96 9.79
N GLN A 589 56.65 -14.09 10.66
CA GLN A 589 56.03 -13.45 11.83
C GLN A 589 55.64 -12.00 11.50
N VAL A 590 54.56 -11.45 12.11
CA VAL A 590 54.46 -10.03 12.50
C VAL A 590 53.65 -9.93 13.82
N THR A 591 53.98 -8.95 14.66
CA THR A 591 53.50 -8.74 16.04
C THR A 591 52.29 -7.79 16.15
N SER A 592 51.46 -7.98 17.19
CA SER A 592 50.44 -7.00 17.66
C SER A 592 51.03 -5.99 18.67
N PRO A 593 50.31 -4.90 19.02
CA PRO A 593 49.48 -4.97 20.23
C PRO A 593 48.14 -4.17 20.20
N MET A 594 47.26 -4.46 21.16
CA MET A 594 46.00 -3.71 21.45
C MET A 594 46.20 -2.58 22.49
N PRO A 595 45.22 -1.66 22.61
CA PRO A 595 44.85 -1.05 23.90
C PRO A 595 43.35 -1.15 24.26
N GLN A 596 43.03 -0.88 25.53
CA GLN A 596 41.73 -1.08 26.20
C GLN A 596 40.75 0.12 26.12
N PRO A 597 39.45 -0.06 26.44
CA PRO A 597 38.44 1.01 26.41
C PRO A 597 38.37 1.85 27.70
N VAL A 598 37.84 3.08 27.61
CA VAL A 598 37.65 4.00 28.74
C VAL A 598 36.22 4.58 28.72
N HIS A 599 35.64 4.80 29.91
CA HIS A 599 34.30 5.36 30.10
C HIS A 599 34.18 6.83 29.68
N ALA A 600 32.95 7.25 29.35
CA ALA A 600 32.58 8.66 29.17
C ALA A 600 31.36 9.03 30.02
N GLY A 601 31.38 10.23 30.59
CA GLY A 601 30.24 10.92 31.20
C GLY A 601 30.14 12.35 30.67
N SER A 602 28.95 12.94 30.76
CA SER A 602 28.61 14.33 30.39
C SER A 602 29.39 15.36 31.25
N PRO A 603 29.57 16.67 30.89
CA PRO A 603 28.43 17.58 30.64
C PRO A 603 28.63 18.84 29.72
N HIS A 604 27.51 19.54 29.48
CA HIS A 604 27.27 21.00 29.29
C HIS A 604 28.10 21.95 28.35
N MET A 605 27.37 22.48 27.35
CA MET A 605 27.10 23.92 27.03
C MET A 605 28.13 24.90 26.40
N VAL A 606 27.53 25.82 25.61
CA VAL A 606 27.89 27.22 25.21
C VAL A 606 28.46 27.47 23.79
N HIS A 607 27.90 28.53 23.17
CA HIS A 607 28.11 29.10 21.83
C HIS A 607 29.52 29.62 21.48
N ALA A 608 29.87 29.60 20.19
CA ALA A 608 30.30 30.78 19.41
C ALA A 608 30.33 30.50 17.88
N ALA A 609 30.20 31.53 17.05
CA ALA A 609 30.24 31.45 15.57
C ALA A 609 31.38 32.36 15.00
N PRO A 610 31.53 32.60 13.67
CA PRO A 610 32.58 31.93 12.88
C PRO A 610 33.52 32.89 12.11
N THR A 611 34.32 32.33 11.17
CA THR A 611 35.11 32.93 10.03
C THR A 611 36.64 32.74 10.12
N PRO A 612 37.40 32.81 9.00
CA PRO A 612 37.12 32.32 7.63
C PRO A 612 38.27 31.44 7.05
N ALA A 613 38.11 30.97 5.80
CA ALA A 613 39.02 30.04 5.10
C ALA A 613 40.25 30.72 4.42
N PRO A 614 41.29 29.94 4.07
CA PRO A 614 42.32 30.32 3.09
C PRO A 614 42.11 29.68 1.69
N ALA A 615 42.66 30.32 0.66
CA ALA A 615 42.56 29.96 -0.76
C ALA A 615 43.76 29.10 -1.26
N PRO A 616 43.70 28.48 -2.48
CA PRO A 616 44.66 27.47 -2.94
C PRO A 616 45.86 28.04 -3.75
N PRO A 617 46.92 27.24 -4.00
CA PRO A 617 48.11 27.64 -4.76
C PRO A 617 47.98 27.45 -6.31
N THR A 618 48.89 28.09 -7.06
CA THR A 618 48.92 28.16 -8.54
C THR A 618 50.32 27.88 -9.14
N LEU A 619 50.39 27.69 -10.48
CA LEU A 619 51.55 27.49 -11.40
C LEU A 619 51.95 26.01 -11.61
N ALA A 620 52.36 25.50 -12.79
CA ALA A 620 52.65 26.00 -14.15
C ALA A 620 52.72 24.78 -15.14
N ALA A 621 52.77 24.82 -16.50
CA ALA A 621 52.46 25.80 -17.58
C ALA A 621 52.57 25.07 -18.97
N GLN A 622 52.53 25.81 -20.11
CA GLN A 622 52.65 25.37 -21.53
C GLN A 622 51.42 24.63 -22.14
N GLY A 623 50.97 24.86 -23.39
CA GLY A 623 51.29 25.92 -24.36
C GLY A 623 50.62 25.71 -25.74
N THR A 624 49.98 26.76 -26.28
CA THR A 624 49.91 27.23 -27.71
C THR A 624 48.54 27.85 -28.08
N ARG A 625 48.53 28.82 -29.02
CA ARG A 625 47.35 29.53 -29.58
C ARG A 625 47.35 29.40 -31.11
N PRO A 626 46.23 29.67 -31.82
CA PRO A 626 46.08 31.03 -32.42
C PRO A 626 44.65 31.62 -32.47
N ARG A 627 44.59 32.98 -32.38
CA ARG A 627 43.61 33.97 -32.94
C ARG A 627 42.09 33.79 -32.67
N LEU A 628 41.41 34.68 -31.93
CA LEU A 628 40.97 36.07 -32.25
C LEU A 628 39.99 36.19 -33.45
N GLY A 629 38.77 36.75 -33.30
CA GLY A 629 38.08 37.19 -32.07
C GLY A 629 36.85 38.11 -32.27
N VAL A 630 36.50 38.81 -31.18
CA VAL A 630 35.64 40.02 -31.07
C VAL A 630 34.11 39.88 -31.29
N ALA A 631 33.38 39.88 -30.17
CA ALA A 631 32.14 40.66 -30.01
C ALA A 631 32.12 41.20 -28.55
N ARG A 632 31.76 42.48 -28.35
CA ARG A 632 31.87 43.17 -27.05
C ARG A 632 30.48 43.54 -26.52
N MET A 633 30.30 43.40 -25.20
CA MET A 633 29.08 43.72 -24.45
C MET A 633 28.67 45.20 -24.54
N VAL A 634 27.40 45.50 -24.19
CA VAL A 634 26.96 46.31 -23.02
C VAL A 634 25.60 46.97 -23.30
N SER A 635 24.59 46.71 -22.45
CA SER A 635 23.37 47.52 -22.29
C SER A 635 23.61 48.62 -21.24
N PRO A 636 22.84 49.74 -21.18
CA PRO A 636 21.68 49.71 -20.27
C PRO A 636 20.49 50.67 -20.57
N MET A 637 19.34 50.33 -19.95
CA MET A 637 18.29 51.18 -19.34
C MET A 637 17.90 52.57 -19.91
N GLY A 638 16.59 52.80 -20.10
CA GLY A 638 15.98 54.14 -20.23
C GLY A 638 14.45 54.13 -20.10
N ARG A 639 13.89 54.84 -19.11
CA ARG A 639 12.48 54.81 -18.64
C ARG A 639 11.42 55.41 -19.59
N ALA A 640 10.23 54.81 -19.54
CA ALA A 640 8.87 55.39 -19.48
C ALA A 640 8.47 56.66 -20.28
N MET A 641 7.30 56.60 -20.95
CA MET A 641 6.08 57.34 -20.55
C MET A 641 4.81 56.89 -21.32
N SER A 642 3.64 57.36 -20.88
CA SER A 642 2.29 56.98 -21.33
C SER A 642 1.57 58.17 -21.98
N THR A 643 0.61 57.93 -22.89
CA THR A 643 -0.82 58.39 -22.83
C THR A 643 -1.52 58.50 -24.20
N SER A 644 -2.85 58.29 -24.19
CA SER A 644 -3.89 58.78 -25.13
C SER A 644 -3.87 58.30 -26.60
N ALA A 645 -4.86 57.59 -27.18
CA ALA A 645 -6.34 57.67 -27.19
C ALA A 645 -6.93 58.55 -28.31
N LEU A 646 -7.79 57.98 -29.18
CA LEU A 646 -9.20 58.37 -29.42
C LEU A 646 -9.86 57.49 -30.51
N HIS A 647 -11.15 57.16 -30.29
CA HIS A 647 -12.32 57.09 -31.21
C HIS A 647 -12.17 56.89 -32.74
N ALA A 648 -13.15 56.40 -33.49
CA ALA A 648 -14.36 55.57 -33.31
C ALA A 648 -15.15 55.62 -34.64
N GLN A 649 -15.85 54.55 -35.06
CA GLN A 649 -17.28 54.61 -35.46
C GLN A 649 -17.83 53.27 -36.01
N VAL A 650 -19.14 53.14 -35.89
CA VAL A 650 -19.98 51.95 -36.13
C VAL A 650 -20.78 52.11 -37.43
N ARG A 651 -21.07 51.01 -38.15
CA ARG A 651 -22.33 50.81 -38.90
C ARG A 651 -22.76 49.33 -38.90
N HIS A 652 -24.07 49.09 -38.92
CA HIS A 652 -24.73 47.78 -38.89
C HIS A 652 -25.18 47.28 -40.29
N PHE A 653 -25.26 45.94 -40.42
CA PHE A 653 -26.27 45.03 -41.07
C PHE A 653 -27.33 45.56 -42.09
N PRO A 654 -28.06 44.70 -42.88
CA PRO A 654 -28.11 43.21 -42.92
C PRO A 654 -28.05 42.55 -44.33
N GLY A 655 -28.11 41.20 -44.40
CA GLY A 655 -28.38 40.42 -45.62
C GLY A 655 -28.34 38.89 -45.35
N ALA A 656 -29.22 38.09 -45.97
CA ALA A 656 -29.49 36.70 -45.55
C ALA A 656 -29.38 35.63 -46.66
N ALA A 657 -29.40 34.36 -46.22
CA ALA A 657 -29.67 33.10 -46.95
C ALA A 657 -28.59 32.52 -47.90
N HIS A 658 -28.02 31.35 -47.55
CA HIS A 658 -28.43 30.02 -48.04
C HIS A 658 -27.53 28.88 -47.50
N ALA A 659 -28.11 27.69 -47.27
CA ALA A 659 -27.40 26.43 -47.00
C ALA A 659 -27.37 25.54 -48.27
N PRO A 660 -26.47 24.55 -48.36
CA PRO A 660 -26.80 23.17 -47.94
C PRO A 660 -25.64 22.43 -47.21
N VAL A 661 -25.91 21.65 -46.14
CA VAL A 661 -26.10 20.17 -46.11
C VAL A 661 -24.92 19.32 -46.64
N GLN A 662 -24.24 18.63 -45.71
CA GLN A 662 -23.69 17.26 -45.83
C GLN A 662 -23.38 16.75 -44.39
N THR A 663 -24.31 16.02 -43.75
CA THR A 663 -24.39 14.54 -43.64
C THR A 663 -23.32 13.88 -42.77
N VAL A 664 -23.74 13.52 -41.55
CA VAL A 664 -23.11 12.56 -40.62
C VAL A 664 -23.43 11.13 -41.06
N PRO A 665 -22.58 10.13 -40.75
CA PRO A 665 -23.05 8.77 -40.48
C PRO A 665 -22.72 8.33 -39.04
N ALA A 666 -23.67 7.65 -38.40
CA ALA A 666 -23.53 7.05 -37.08
C ALA A 666 -23.75 5.53 -37.14
N CYS A 667 -23.15 4.82 -36.18
CA CYS A 667 -23.51 3.48 -35.69
C CYS A 667 -23.44 2.24 -36.63
N ALA A 668 -22.53 1.31 -36.30
CA ALA A 668 -22.81 -0.12 -36.01
C ALA A 668 -21.49 -0.75 -35.51
N TRP A 669 -21.31 -1.06 -34.21
CA TRP A 669 -21.77 -2.29 -33.54
C TRP A 669 -21.60 -3.59 -34.35
N LYS A 670 -20.44 -4.23 -34.15
CA LYS A 670 -20.32 -5.69 -34.04
C LYS A 670 -19.10 -6.06 -33.21
#